data_AF-A0AAD6WBP6-F1
#
_entry.id   AF-A0AAD6WBP6-F1
#
_cell.length_a   1.000
_cell.length_b   1.000
_cell.length_c   1.000
_cell.angle_alpha   90.00
_cell.angle_beta   90.00
_cell.angle_gamma   90.00
#
_symmetry.space_group_name_H-M   'P 1'
#
loop_
_entity.id
_entity.type
_entity.pdbx_description
1 polymer ?
#
loop_
_entity_poly.entity_id
_entity_poly.type
_entity_poly.pdbx_seq_one_letter_code
_entity_poly.pdbx_strand_id
1 'polypeptide(L)'
;MNHVTNITKCTTEKLCELGILAANDGGSLVTILNVSWKGVITLLQQGKRVLREILSVQDIILTLISLVNEPLRCAARAWSSLLKETISLTEARRTFLPSKFYLTNAMKISSLYPCQAYLVYKEVTLCVIMIASFRILLSYEKHLNTASEVLSELLEKTSIDLLNSLLNSAEVKQELKFELLDWLFSDDFCSNSMHGDSSSSYHMTSMVEIFSVSCEAMSEARLLLLGRIALFHNLLRYSMDLEDDIKIKITGKLRWFLDMLVVEDVYSFVLDLQIPVPYGSGKTLELIWQPMFSALLHALKTFMIVVSSSFAWAEFEAFLLENLFHPHFLCWEIVMELWCFLVRYAEMDVVNGIIDKLCSLMKLLESPESVLIPGSPLRKVARIICLLAKSTPMADHVYSSVVGDGRSQLSSVLYAALLLEGFPLNSLSDNIRSTAKQKIITDYFGFIGSFDDKVLTTCSSGAFGIPVHALSASLQAQQVSISDVDVKTLKFLVAIIRNFRNPVEKIMKEHCHKLLSEMLGIVSNMKHLYKSDEMEGVLLELQNLFVSGPAASNTQLYQCKPYLALFMGGLGDMEMRESDNCAKSSAVWELYHMLFREQHWALVHLAIAAFGYFAARTTCNQLWRFVPQNASLSYDLMSGNEASEERFMSELKAFLDKEASLLTTTPSIEQFELLVKEGMMLKEMVQKISGIDAMECQSMEIDVDNVSNKRRRLPDGISKGLELLKNGLKVIGDSISQWQENHCESAELHDKFSSHLSRLEDVVAHLTGLAGNG
;
A
#
# COMPACT_ATOMS: atom_id res chain seq x y z
N MET A 1 -44.21 -19.64 -42.86
CA MET A 1 -43.18 -19.16 -41.91
C MET A 1 -41.88 -18.76 -42.61
N ASN A 2 -41.29 -19.57 -43.51
CA ASN A 2 -39.98 -19.26 -44.14
C ASN A 2 -39.89 -17.96 -44.96
N HIS A 3 -40.95 -17.52 -45.66
CA HIS A 3 -40.87 -16.32 -46.50
C HIS A 3 -40.70 -15.01 -45.70
N VAL A 4 -41.44 -14.85 -44.59
CA VAL A 4 -41.33 -13.65 -43.75
C VAL A 4 -39.94 -13.58 -43.13
N THR A 5 -39.44 -14.71 -42.61
CA THR A 5 -38.10 -14.82 -42.07
C THR A 5 -37.00 -14.46 -43.08
N ASN A 6 -37.10 -14.97 -44.31
CA ASN A 6 -36.13 -14.68 -45.37
C ASN A 6 -36.17 -13.21 -45.81
N ILE A 7 -37.36 -12.61 -45.88
CA ILE A 7 -37.52 -11.18 -46.17
C ILE A 7 -36.89 -10.34 -45.05
N THR A 8 -37.16 -10.68 -43.79
CA THR A 8 -36.58 -9.97 -42.64
C THR A 8 -35.05 -10.09 -42.63
N LYS A 9 -34.51 -11.29 -42.86
CA LYS A 9 -33.05 -11.51 -42.98
C LYS A 9 -32.43 -10.61 -44.06
N CYS A 10 -32.93 -10.72 -45.30
CA CYS A 10 -32.41 -9.96 -46.44
C CYS A 10 -32.55 -8.44 -46.21
N THR A 11 -33.66 -7.99 -45.62
CA THR A 11 -33.87 -6.58 -45.29
C THR A 11 -32.86 -6.10 -44.26
N THR A 12 -32.62 -6.88 -43.19
CA THR A 12 -31.63 -6.52 -42.17
C THR A 12 -30.22 -6.46 -42.75
N GLU A 13 -29.81 -7.43 -43.56
CA GLU A 13 -28.50 -7.43 -44.24
C GLU A 13 -28.34 -6.21 -45.15
N LYS A 14 -29.34 -5.90 -45.97
CA LYS A 14 -29.30 -4.74 -46.87
C LYS A 14 -29.32 -3.41 -46.15
N LEU A 15 -30.02 -3.31 -45.02
CA LEU A 15 -29.94 -2.12 -44.17
C LEU A 15 -28.58 -1.99 -43.47
N CYS A 16 -27.94 -3.10 -43.10
CA CYS A 16 -26.56 -3.07 -42.58
C CYS A 16 -25.58 -2.57 -43.66
N GLU A 17 -25.62 -3.15 -44.86
CA GLU A 17 -24.80 -2.70 -46.01
C GLU A 17 -25.01 -1.21 -46.30
N LEU A 18 -26.27 -0.76 -46.35
CA LEU A 18 -26.61 0.64 -46.58
C LEU A 18 -26.08 1.56 -45.46
N GLY A 19 -26.16 1.10 -44.21
CA GLY A 19 -25.64 1.80 -43.04
C GLY A 19 -24.11 1.93 -43.05
N ILE A 20 -23.39 0.91 -43.53
CA ILE A 20 -21.93 0.93 -43.69
C ILE A 20 -21.53 1.89 -44.84
N LEU A 21 -22.20 1.81 -45.98
CA LEU A 21 -21.94 2.71 -47.12
C LEU A 21 -22.17 4.18 -46.74
N ALA A 22 -23.26 4.47 -46.01
CA ALA A 22 -23.54 5.80 -45.51
C ALA A 22 -22.51 6.30 -44.47
N ALA A 23 -21.88 5.38 -43.72
CA ALA A 23 -20.80 5.71 -42.79
C ALA A 23 -19.50 6.08 -43.51
N ASN A 24 -19.17 5.33 -44.57
CA ASN A 24 -17.94 5.52 -45.35
C ASN A 24 -17.92 6.83 -46.15
N ASP A 25 -19.09 7.39 -46.48
CA ASP A 25 -19.20 8.68 -47.19
C ASP A 25 -19.03 9.92 -46.26
N GLY A 26 -18.38 9.75 -45.11
CA GLY A 26 -17.99 10.85 -44.23
C GLY A 26 -19.16 11.59 -43.55
N GLY A 27 -20.34 10.96 -43.47
CA GLY A 27 -21.51 11.52 -42.78
C GLY A 27 -22.38 12.48 -43.60
N SER A 28 -22.16 12.59 -44.91
CA SER A 28 -23.06 13.31 -45.85
C SER A 28 -24.51 12.77 -45.85
N LEU A 29 -24.69 11.51 -45.48
CA LEU A 29 -25.95 10.76 -45.52
C LEU A 29 -26.51 10.41 -44.14
N VAL A 30 -26.47 11.35 -43.17
CA VAL A 30 -26.93 11.14 -41.77
C VAL A 30 -28.34 10.54 -41.68
N THR A 31 -29.27 11.01 -42.52
CA THR A 31 -30.65 10.50 -42.52
C THR A 31 -30.72 9.03 -42.91
N ILE A 32 -29.98 8.63 -43.94
CA ILE A 32 -29.92 7.24 -44.41
C ILE A 32 -29.26 6.37 -43.35
N LEU A 33 -28.17 6.85 -42.74
CA LEU A 33 -27.45 6.18 -41.66
C LEU A 33 -28.36 5.93 -40.46
N ASN A 34 -29.10 6.94 -40.00
CA ASN A 34 -30.01 6.83 -38.87
C ASN A 34 -31.18 5.87 -39.17
N VAL A 35 -31.81 5.99 -40.35
CA VAL A 35 -32.91 5.11 -40.76
C VAL A 35 -32.42 3.66 -40.88
N SER A 36 -31.24 3.44 -41.43
CA SER A 36 -30.66 2.11 -41.62
C SER A 36 -30.43 1.41 -40.28
N TRP A 37 -29.67 2.02 -39.38
CA TRP A 37 -29.35 1.40 -38.08
C TRP A 37 -30.56 1.30 -37.14
N LYS A 38 -31.48 2.28 -37.18
CA LYS A 38 -32.76 2.18 -36.46
C LYS A 38 -33.63 1.05 -37.02
N GLY A 39 -33.64 0.87 -38.34
CA GLY A 39 -34.30 -0.24 -39.02
C GLY A 39 -33.73 -1.59 -38.59
N VAL A 40 -32.41 -1.75 -38.62
CA VAL A 40 -31.70 -2.95 -38.14
C VAL A 40 -32.10 -3.30 -36.71
N ILE A 41 -32.01 -2.35 -35.78
CA ILE A 41 -32.39 -2.59 -34.37
C ILE A 41 -33.86 -2.99 -34.24
N THR A 42 -34.77 -2.31 -34.94
CA THR A 42 -36.20 -2.59 -34.86
C THR A 42 -36.53 -3.99 -35.37
N LEU A 43 -35.93 -4.40 -36.49
CA LEU A 43 -36.10 -5.73 -37.06
C LEU A 43 -35.50 -6.82 -36.16
N LEU A 44 -34.32 -6.56 -35.59
CA LEU A 44 -33.68 -7.45 -34.62
C LEU A 44 -34.52 -7.60 -33.33
N GLN A 45 -35.17 -6.54 -32.85
CA GLN A 45 -36.07 -6.61 -31.70
C GLN A 45 -37.33 -7.44 -32.00
N GLN A 46 -37.94 -7.23 -33.16
CA GLN A 46 -39.16 -7.95 -33.56
C GLN A 46 -38.91 -9.43 -33.90
N GLY A 47 -37.71 -9.76 -34.38
CA GLY A 47 -37.33 -11.12 -34.81
C GLY A 47 -36.56 -11.96 -33.78
N LYS A 48 -36.51 -11.57 -32.49
CA LYS A 48 -35.59 -12.12 -31.45
C LYS A 48 -35.38 -13.65 -31.48
N ARG A 49 -36.44 -14.45 -31.65
CA ARG A 49 -36.35 -15.92 -31.65
C ARG A 49 -35.98 -16.53 -33.01
N VAL A 50 -36.43 -15.92 -34.10
CA VAL A 50 -36.36 -16.51 -35.46
C VAL A 50 -35.10 -16.08 -36.20
N LEU A 51 -34.57 -14.89 -35.91
CA LEU A 51 -33.36 -14.37 -36.55
C LEU A 51 -32.05 -14.89 -35.92
N ARG A 52 -32.10 -15.38 -34.67
CA ARG A 52 -30.93 -15.91 -33.95
C ARG A 52 -30.24 -17.08 -34.67
N GLU A 53 -30.99 -17.90 -35.39
CA GLU A 53 -30.47 -19.11 -36.07
C GLU A 53 -30.04 -18.85 -37.52
N ILE A 54 -30.39 -17.70 -38.09
CA ILE A 54 -30.36 -17.46 -39.54
C ILE A 54 -29.46 -16.28 -39.92
N LEU A 55 -29.27 -15.33 -39.00
CA LEU A 55 -28.53 -14.09 -39.21
C LEU A 55 -27.33 -14.03 -38.27
N SER A 56 -26.17 -13.65 -38.80
CA SER A 56 -24.93 -13.51 -38.03
C SER A 56 -24.95 -12.19 -37.25
N VAL A 57 -25.61 -12.19 -36.09
CA VAL A 57 -25.67 -11.00 -35.21
C VAL A 57 -24.28 -10.59 -34.72
N GLN A 58 -23.38 -11.56 -34.53
CA GLN A 58 -21.97 -11.33 -34.21
C GLN A 58 -21.28 -10.41 -35.24
N ASP A 59 -21.52 -10.60 -36.55
CA ASP A 59 -20.86 -9.80 -37.59
C ASP A 59 -21.37 -8.35 -37.58
N ILE A 60 -22.65 -8.14 -37.22
CA ILE A 60 -23.23 -6.81 -37.05
C ILE A 60 -22.58 -6.10 -35.86
N ILE A 61 -22.36 -6.80 -34.75
CA ILE A 61 -21.68 -6.25 -33.57
C ILE A 61 -20.23 -5.89 -33.91
N LEU A 62 -19.49 -6.78 -34.59
CA LEU A 62 -18.12 -6.51 -35.05
C LEU A 62 -18.05 -5.30 -35.99
N THR A 63 -18.99 -5.20 -36.92
CA THR A 63 -19.10 -4.05 -37.82
C THR A 63 -19.30 -2.76 -37.04
N LEU A 64 -20.22 -2.75 -36.07
CA LEU A 64 -20.46 -1.57 -35.24
C LEU A 64 -19.24 -1.21 -34.40
N ILE A 65 -18.52 -2.17 -33.82
CA ILE A 65 -17.28 -1.95 -33.08
C ILE A 65 -16.21 -1.31 -33.99
N SER A 66 -16.04 -1.82 -35.21
CA SER A 66 -15.13 -1.22 -36.19
C SER A 66 -15.50 0.23 -36.50
N LEU A 67 -16.80 0.53 -36.64
CA LEU A 67 -17.32 1.88 -36.88
C LEU A 67 -17.19 2.81 -35.65
N VAL A 68 -17.12 2.27 -34.43
CA VAL A 68 -16.78 3.04 -33.23
C VAL A 68 -15.31 3.46 -33.23
N ASN A 69 -14.42 2.53 -33.59
CA ASN A 69 -12.97 2.70 -33.49
C ASN A 69 -12.38 3.60 -34.59
N GLU A 70 -12.94 3.59 -35.81
CA GLU A 70 -12.35 4.35 -36.92
C GLU A 70 -12.34 5.89 -36.69
N PRO A 71 -13.42 6.54 -36.22
CA PRO A 71 -13.37 7.96 -35.88
C PRO A 71 -12.36 8.29 -34.78
N LEU A 72 -12.22 7.41 -33.78
CA LEU A 72 -11.25 7.58 -32.69
C LEU A 72 -9.81 7.46 -33.21
N ARG A 73 -9.54 6.49 -34.08
CA ARG A 73 -8.25 6.31 -34.75
C ARG A 73 -7.89 7.51 -35.62
N CYS A 74 -8.86 8.04 -36.37
CA CYS A 74 -8.68 9.26 -37.16
C CYS A 74 -8.37 10.47 -36.27
N ALA A 75 -9.09 10.64 -35.16
CA ALA A 75 -8.82 11.69 -34.18
C ALA A 75 -7.41 11.57 -33.60
N ALA A 76 -7.01 10.37 -33.19
CA ALA A 76 -5.67 10.10 -32.67
C ALA A 76 -4.59 10.50 -33.69
N ARG A 77 -4.74 10.16 -34.98
CA ARG A 77 -3.81 10.57 -36.03
C ARG A 77 -3.75 12.09 -36.20
N ALA A 78 -4.92 12.74 -36.28
CA ALA A 78 -5.00 14.18 -36.49
C ALA A 78 -4.37 14.94 -35.32
N TRP A 79 -4.74 14.60 -34.10
CA TRP A 79 -4.35 15.36 -32.91
C TRP A 79 -2.93 15.04 -32.42
N SER A 80 -2.39 13.85 -32.72
CA SER A 80 -0.96 13.56 -32.48
C SER A 80 -0.03 14.49 -33.27
N SER A 81 -0.48 15.02 -34.42
CA SER A 81 0.29 15.97 -35.22
C SER A 81 0.09 17.45 -34.81
N LEU A 82 -0.95 17.73 -34.02
CA LEU A 82 -1.47 19.08 -33.72
C LEU A 82 -1.23 19.53 -32.28
N LEU A 83 -0.36 18.84 -31.52
CA LEU A 83 -0.09 19.01 -30.08
C LEU A 83 0.26 20.45 -29.59
N LYS A 84 0.33 21.44 -30.48
CA LYS A 84 0.56 22.86 -30.14
C LYS A 84 -0.72 23.67 -29.93
N GLU A 85 -1.87 23.20 -30.40
CA GLU A 85 -3.14 23.94 -30.35
C GLU A 85 -4.18 23.22 -29.49
N THR A 86 -4.98 24.00 -28.75
CA THR A 86 -6.09 23.47 -27.94
C THR A 86 -7.28 23.11 -28.81
N ILE A 87 -7.82 21.91 -28.62
CA ILE A 87 -9.00 21.45 -29.36
C ILE A 87 -10.26 22.13 -28.80
N SER A 88 -11.07 22.70 -29.68
CA SER A 88 -12.33 23.32 -29.29
C SER A 88 -13.39 22.29 -28.88
N LEU A 89 -14.29 22.67 -27.96
CA LEU A 89 -15.41 21.82 -27.52
C LEU A 89 -16.26 21.32 -28.69
N THR A 90 -16.53 22.19 -29.67
CA THR A 90 -17.36 21.88 -30.84
C THR A 90 -16.69 20.87 -31.76
N GLU A 91 -15.37 20.99 -31.96
CA GLU A 91 -14.58 20.04 -32.73
C GLU A 91 -14.51 18.67 -32.06
N ALA A 92 -14.21 18.62 -30.76
CA ALA A 92 -14.18 17.38 -29.99
C ALA A 92 -15.55 16.67 -30.03
N ARG A 93 -16.65 17.39 -29.80
CA ARG A 93 -18.01 16.82 -29.89
C ARG A 93 -18.34 16.29 -31.28
N ARG A 94 -18.01 17.04 -32.33
CA ARG A 94 -18.23 16.60 -33.72
C ARG A 94 -17.48 15.31 -34.03
N THR A 95 -16.27 15.17 -33.49
CA THR A 95 -15.40 14.01 -33.71
C THR A 95 -15.90 12.75 -33.00
N PHE A 96 -16.41 12.87 -31.78
CA PHE A 96 -16.85 11.72 -30.98
C PHE A 96 -18.32 11.34 -31.14
N LEU A 97 -19.15 12.21 -31.72
CA LEU A 97 -20.57 11.92 -31.93
C LEU A 97 -20.84 10.67 -32.78
N PRO A 98 -20.10 10.39 -33.88
CA PRO A 98 -20.24 9.15 -34.62
C PRO A 98 -19.93 7.91 -33.76
N SER A 99 -18.81 7.92 -33.01
CA SER A 99 -18.46 6.83 -32.11
C SER A 99 -19.54 6.59 -31.06
N LYS A 100 -20.12 7.66 -30.49
CA LYS A 100 -21.25 7.55 -29.54
C LYS A 100 -22.46 6.87 -30.17
N PHE A 101 -22.80 7.26 -31.40
CA PHE A 101 -23.94 6.70 -32.13
C PHE A 101 -23.78 5.18 -32.35
N TYR A 102 -22.63 4.75 -32.88
CA TYR A 102 -22.38 3.32 -33.13
C TYR A 102 -22.24 2.52 -31.83
N LEU A 103 -21.59 3.08 -30.81
CA LEU A 103 -21.41 2.44 -29.51
C LEU A 103 -22.78 2.20 -28.82
N THR A 104 -23.68 3.18 -28.91
CA THR A 104 -25.06 3.06 -28.39
C THR A 104 -25.82 1.93 -29.10
N ASN A 105 -25.66 1.80 -30.42
CA ASN A 105 -26.30 0.74 -31.18
C ASN A 105 -25.69 -0.64 -30.88
N ALA A 106 -24.37 -0.72 -30.75
CA ALA A 106 -23.66 -1.94 -30.35
C ALA A 106 -24.13 -2.41 -28.96
N MET A 107 -24.24 -1.50 -28.00
CA MET A 107 -24.77 -1.79 -26.66
C MET A 107 -26.20 -2.32 -26.73
N LYS A 108 -27.10 -1.66 -27.47
CA LYS A 108 -28.50 -2.11 -27.60
C LYS A 108 -28.61 -3.50 -28.19
N ILE A 109 -27.86 -3.80 -29.25
CA ILE A 109 -27.88 -5.11 -29.91
C ILE A 109 -27.27 -6.18 -28.99
N SER A 110 -26.18 -5.85 -28.29
CA SER A 110 -25.52 -6.78 -27.35
C SER A 110 -26.44 -7.15 -26.19
N SER A 111 -27.16 -6.17 -25.62
CA SER A 111 -28.18 -6.41 -24.60
C SER A 111 -29.38 -7.25 -25.11
N LEU A 112 -29.70 -7.17 -26.41
CA LEU A 112 -30.76 -7.97 -27.02
C LEU A 112 -30.33 -9.41 -27.34
N TYR A 113 -29.06 -9.61 -27.70
CA TYR A 113 -28.48 -10.89 -28.12
C TYR A 113 -27.18 -11.21 -27.37
N PRO A 114 -27.22 -11.33 -26.04
CA PRO A 114 -26.04 -11.41 -25.20
C PRO A 114 -25.19 -12.67 -25.45
N CYS A 115 -25.79 -13.82 -25.78
CA CYS A 115 -25.02 -15.00 -26.18
C CYS A 115 -24.22 -14.80 -27.47
N GLN A 116 -24.75 -14.03 -28.42
CA GLN A 116 -24.06 -13.72 -29.69
C GLN A 116 -22.99 -12.66 -29.48
N ALA A 117 -23.27 -11.66 -28.63
CA ALA A 117 -22.28 -10.67 -28.22
C ALA A 117 -21.11 -11.32 -27.46
N TYR A 118 -21.38 -12.36 -26.65
CA TYR A 118 -20.33 -13.11 -25.99
C TYR A 118 -19.39 -13.80 -26.99
N LEU A 119 -19.85 -14.29 -28.14
CA LEU A 119 -18.96 -14.92 -29.13
C LEU A 119 -17.87 -13.96 -29.66
N VAL A 120 -18.07 -12.65 -29.51
CA VAL A 120 -17.15 -11.58 -29.90
C VAL A 120 -16.73 -10.73 -28.69
N TYR A 121 -16.72 -11.33 -27.49
CA TYR A 121 -16.44 -10.61 -26.25
C TYR A 121 -15.05 -9.96 -26.26
N LYS A 122 -14.07 -10.58 -26.93
CA LYS A 122 -12.70 -10.06 -26.98
C LYS A 122 -12.65 -8.72 -27.72
N GLU A 123 -13.37 -8.60 -28.83
CA GLU A 123 -13.47 -7.36 -29.61
C GLU A 123 -14.28 -6.29 -28.88
N VAL A 124 -15.36 -6.69 -28.21
CA VAL A 124 -16.15 -5.80 -27.35
C VAL A 124 -15.26 -5.19 -26.27
N THR A 125 -14.55 -6.05 -25.55
CA THR A 125 -13.69 -5.65 -24.44
C THR A 125 -12.50 -4.82 -24.92
N LEU A 126 -11.85 -5.20 -26.02
CA LEU A 126 -10.76 -4.44 -26.61
C LEU A 126 -11.21 -3.03 -27.02
N CYS A 127 -12.41 -2.88 -27.59
CA CYS A 127 -12.99 -1.58 -27.91
C CYS A 127 -13.13 -0.69 -26.66
N VAL A 128 -13.65 -1.24 -25.56
CA VAL A 128 -13.77 -0.52 -24.29
C VAL A 128 -12.41 -0.11 -23.74
N ILE A 129 -11.41 -1.00 -23.80
CA ILE A 129 -10.03 -0.71 -23.37
C ILE A 129 -9.40 0.37 -24.27
N MET A 130 -9.62 0.35 -25.58
CA MET A 130 -9.11 1.37 -26.50
C MET A 130 -9.70 2.74 -26.16
N ILE A 131 -11.01 2.82 -25.88
CA ILE A 131 -11.67 4.06 -25.45
C ILE A 131 -11.05 4.56 -24.12
N ALA A 132 -10.89 3.68 -23.13
CA ALA A 132 -10.30 4.02 -21.84
C ALA A 132 -8.83 4.45 -21.95
N SER A 133 -8.04 3.76 -22.77
CA SER A 133 -6.64 4.10 -23.06
C SER A 133 -6.57 5.46 -23.71
N PHE A 134 -7.36 5.69 -24.77
CA PHE A 134 -7.36 6.96 -25.49
C PHE A 134 -7.72 8.13 -24.58
N ARG A 135 -8.69 7.95 -23.67
CA ARG A 135 -9.02 8.93 -22.63
C ARG A 135 -7.82 9.33 -21.78
N ILE A 136 -7.02 8.35 -21.34
CA ILE A 136 -5.81 8.60 -20.56
C ILE A 136 -4.79 9.39 -21.37
N LEU A 137 -4.55 9.02 -22.63
CA LEU A 137 -3.61 9.73 -23.49
C LEU A 137 -4.03 11.19 -23.73
N LEU A 138 -5.32 11.44 -23.91
CA LEU A 138 -5.86 12.81 -24.04
C LEU A 138 -5.75 13.60 -22.74
N SER A 139 -5.76 12.94 -21.58
CA SER A 139 -5.66 13.58 -20.27
C SER A 139 -4.22 13.93 -19.88
N TYR A 140 -3.25 13.24 -20.48
CA TYR A 140 -1.83 13.50 -20.28
C TYR A 140 -1.41 14.85 -20.90
N GLU A 141 -1.97 15.17 -22.07
CA GLU A 141 -1.64 16.38 -22.81
C GLU A 141 -2.63 17.51 -22.50
N LYS A 142 -2.15 18.57 -21.84
CA LYS A 142 -2.99 19.71 -21.40
C LYS A 142 -3.82 20.34 -22.53
N HIS A 143 -3.31 20.35 -23.76
CA HIS A 143 -4.01 20.90 -24.93
C HIS A 143 -5.23 20.06 -25.36
N LEU A 144 -5.29 18.80 -24.92
CA LEU A 144 -6.31 17.82 -25.26
C LEU A 144 -7.32 17.60 -24.12
N ASN A 145 -7.22 18.35 -23.02
CA ASN A 145 -8.12 18.25 -21.88
C ASN A 145 -9.61 18.36 -22.28
N THR A 146 -9.96 19.33 -23.13
CA THR A 146 -11.35 19.48 -23.62
C THR A 146 -11.81 18.25 -24.42
N ALA A 147 -10.92 17.63 -25.19
CA ALA A 147 -11.25 16.38 -25.88
C ALA A 147 -11.43 15.23 -24.88
N SER A 148 -10.60 15.14 -23.85
CA SER A 148 -10.76 14.16 -22.77
C SER A 148 -12.10 14.30 -22.04
N GLU A 149 -12.50 15.53 -21.67
CA GLU A 149 -13.80 15.82 -21.05
C GLU A 149 -14.96 15.35 -21.92
N VAL A 150 -14.96 15.72 -23.20
CA VAL A 150 -16.03 15.33 -24.13
C VAL A 150 -16.07 13.82 -24.35
N LEU A 151 -14.91 13.15 -24.42
CA LEU A 151 -14.86 11.71 -24.54
C LEU A 151 -15.47 11.03 -23.30
N SER A 152 -15.16 11.51 -22.09
CA SER A 152 -15.75 11.02 -20.84
C SER A 152 -17.27 11.24 -20.82
N GLU A 153 -17.75 12.42 -21.21
CA GLU A 153 -19.18 12.73 -21.26
C GLU A 153 -19.94 11.83 -22.25
N LEU A 154 -19.35 11.57 -23.42
CA LEU A 154 -20.06 10.93 -24.53
C LEU A 154 -19.94 9.41 -24.57
N LEU A 155 -18.79 8.85 -24.18
CA LEU A 155 -18.44 7.45 -24.44
C LEU A 155 -18.25 6.60 -23.19
N GLU A 156 -17.79 7.15 -22.06
CA GLU A 156 -17.41 6.38 -20.87
C GLU A 156 -18.55 5.49 -20.37
N LYS A 157 -19.70 6.05 -19.99
CA LYS A 157 -20.82 5.27 -19.45
C LYS A 157 -21.35 4.26 -20.47
N THR A 158 -21.50 4.63 -21.74
CA THR A 158 -21.99 3.71 -22.77
C THR A 158 -21.01 2.57 -23.06
N SER A 159 -19.70 2.80 -22.94
CA SER A 159 -18.68 1.75 -23.07
C SER A 159 -18.77 0.73 -21.92
N ILE A 160 -19.02 1.20 -20.71
CA ILE A 160 -19.26 0.33 -19.55
C ILE A 160 -20.61 -0.40 -19.67
N ASP A 161 -21.66 0.27 -20.14
CA ASP A 161 -22.96 -0.35 -20.35
C ASP A 161 -22.90 -1.44 -21.43
N LEU A 162 -22.04 -1.29 -22.45
CA LEU A 162 -21.76 -2.34 -23.43
C LEU A 162 -21.13 -3.57 -22.75
N LEU A 163 -20.12 -3.39 -21.90
CA LEU A 163 -19.52 -4.51 -21.15
C LEU A 163 -20.53 -5.14 -20.18
N ASN A 164 -21.31 -4.33 -19.47
CA ASN A 164 -22.34 -4.77 -18.54
C ASN A 164 -23.47 -5.53 -19.26
N SER A 165 -23.71 -5.29 -20.55
CA SER A 165 -24.67 -6.09 -21.33
C SER A 165 -24.31 -7.58 -21.39
N LEU A 166 -23.01 -7.91 -21.23
CA LEU A 166 -22.52 -9.28 -21.10
C LEU A 166 -22.50 -9.74 -19.64
N LEU A 167 -21.94 -8.92 -18.74
CA LEU A 167 -21.75 -9.28 -17.32
C LEU A 167 -23.08 -9.43 -16.55
N ASN A 168 -24.09 -8.64 -16.87
CA ASN A 168 -25.40 -8.68 -16.20
C ASN A 168 -26.45 -9.49 -16.97
N SER A 169 -26.04 -10.25 -17.98
CA SER A 169 -26.97 -11.05 -18.77
C SER A 169 -27.34 -12.34 -18.05
N ALA A 170 -28.63 -12.59 -17.88
CA ALA A 170 -29.13 -13.90 -17.43
C ALA A 170 -29.00 -15.00 -18.51
N GLU A 171 -28.80 -14.64 -19.79
CA GLU A 171 -28.67 -15.60 -20.89
C GLU A 171 -27.20 -16.08 -21.07
N VAL A 172 -26.22 -15.36 -20.55
CA VAL A 172 -24.80 -15.76 -20.57
C VAL A 172 -24.50 -16.54 -19.29
N LYS A 173 -23.92 -17.74 -19.44
CA LYS A 173 -23.56 -18.58 -18.30
C LYS A 173 -22.52 -17.90 -17.42
N GLN A 174 -22.58 -18.16 -16.12
CA GLN A 174 -21.68 -17.55 -15.14
C GLN A 174 -20.20 -17.85 -15.42
N GLU A 175 -19.87 -19.09 -15.81
CA GLU A 175 -18.49 -19.49 -16.09
C GLU A 175 -17.87 -18.66 -17.23
N LEU A 176 -18.69 -18.34 -18.23
CA LEU A 176 -18.29 -17.52 -19.37
C LEU A 176 -18.04 -16.06 -18.97
N LYS A 177 -18.84 -15.52 -18.04
CA LYS A 177 -18.63 -14.17 -17.46
C LYS A 177 -17.31 -14.13 -16.67
N PHE A 178 -17.00 -15.19 -15.93
CA PHE A 178 -15.76 -15.30 -15.18
C PHE A 178 -14.55 -15.43 -16.08
N GLU A 179 -14.64 -16.24 -17.15
CA GLU A 179 -13.59 -16.34 -18.18
C GLU A 179 -13.27 -14.97 -18.80
N LEU A 180 -14.30 -14.17 -19.09
CA LEU A 180 -14.12 -12.81 -19.60
C LEU A 180 -13.33 -11.94 -18.62
N LEU A 181 -13.67 -11.96 -17.33
CA LEU A 181 -12.98 -11.18 -16.30
C LEU A 181 -11.57 -11.67 -16.03
N ASP A 182 -11.33 -12.99 -16.10
CA ASP A 182 -10.01 -13.57 -15.96
C ASP A 182 -9.10 -13.20 -17.13
N TRP A 183 -9.63 -13.22 -18.36
CA TRP A 183 -8.90 -12.76 -19.54
C TRP A 183 -8.60 -11.25 -19.48
N LEU A 184 -9.53 -10.44 -18.95
CA LEU A 184 -9.34 -9.00 -18.76
C LEU A 184 -8.25 -8.66 -17.75
N PHE A 185 -8.15 -9.43 -16.68
CA PHE A 185 -7.33 -9.17 -15.50
C PHE A 185 -6.47 -10.41 -15.19
N SER A 186 -5.68 -10.83 -16.18
CA SER A 186 -4.67 -11.90 -16.04
C SER A 186 -3.34 -11.36 -15.53
N ASP A 187 -2.62 -12.21 -14.79
CA ASP A 187 -1.34 -11.93 -14.15
C ASP A 187 -0.12 -12.13 -15.08
N ASP A 188 -0.36 -12.57 -16.32
CA ASP A 188 0.67 -12.90 -17.33
C ASP A 188 1.61 -11.73 -17.67
N PHE A 189 1.30 -10.52 -17.21
CA PHE A 189 2.10 -9.32 -17.42
C PHE A 189 3.45 -9.33 -16.66
N CYS A 190 3.54 -10.03 -15.53
CA CYS A 190 4.72 -10.01 -14.67
C CYS A 190 5.81 -11.05 -15.05
N SER A 191 5.47 -12.07 -15.84
CA SER A 191 6.40 -13.18 -16.15
C SER A 191 7.30 -12.91 -17.36
N ASN A 192 6.83 -12.14 -18.35
CA ASN A 192 7.48 -12.03 -19.66
C ASN A 192 8.34 -10.76 -19.87
N SER A 193 8.33 -9.80 -18.94
CA SER A 193 9.01 -8.50 -19.13
C SER A 193 10.50 -8.48 -18.76
N MET A 194 11.05 -9.56 -18.20
CA MET A 194 12.46 -9.63 -17.78
C MET A 194 13.45 -9.91 -18.95
N HIS A 195 12.97 -10.03 -20.19
CA HIS A 195 13.79 -10.38 -21.37
C HIS A 195 13.68 -9.42 -22.57
N GLY A 196 13.11 -8.22 -22.41
CA GLY A 196 13.09 -7.18 -23.46
C GLY A 196 14.08 -6.06 -23.19
N ASP A 197 14.88 -5.68 -24.19
CA ASP A 197 15.91 -4.62 -24.16
C ASP A 197 15.49 -3.39 -23.33
N SER A 198 16.19 -3.16 -22.23
CA SER A 198 15.97 -2.06 -21.28
C SER A 198 16.47 -0.69 -21.78
N SER A 199 16.48 -0.45 -23.09
CA SER A 199 17.10 0.74 -23.70
C SER A 199 16.18 1.60 -24.58
N SER A 200 14.93 1.20 -24.82
CA SER A 200 13.95 2.13 -25.41
C SER A 200 13.35 2.99 -24.30
N SER A 201 13.82 4.22 -24.17
CA SER A 201 13.14 5.28 -23.43
C SER A 201 11.64 5.26 -23.74
N TYR A 202 10.82 5.06 -22.71
CA TYR A 202 9.36 4.95 -22.71
C TYR A 202 8.67 6.29 -23.06
N HIS A 203 8.95 6.82 -24.24
CA HIS A 203 8.06 7.82 -24.83
C HIS A 203 6.84 7.09 -25.34
N MET A 204 5.66 7.53 -24.89
CA MET A 204 4.35 7.10 -25.39
C MET A 204 4.34 7.26 -26.92
N THR A 205 4.75 6.22 -27.64
CA THR A 205 4.86 6.22 -29.09
C THR A 205 3.45 6.26 -29.64
N SER A 206 3.04 7.44 -30.09
CA SER A 206 1.82 7.72 -30.87
C SER A 206 0.48 7.22 -30.29
N MET A 207 -0.48 8.13 -30.08
CA MET A 207 -1.87 7.78 -29.75
C MET A 207 -2.54 6.86 -30.77
N VAL A 208 -1.94 6.68 -31.95
CA VAL A 208 -2.44 5.83 -33.03
C VAL A 208 -2.15 4.35 -32.75
N GLU A 209 -1.07 4.03 -32.04
CA GLU A 209 -0.61 2.65 -31.82
C GLU A 209 -1.63 1.81 -31.03
N ILE A 210 -2.37 2.42 -30.10
CA ILE A 210 -3.42 1.72 -29.33
C ILE A 210 -4.51 1.11 -30.22
N PHE A 211 -4.77 1.70 -31.39
CA PHE A 211 -5.80 1.22 -32.32
C PHE A 211 -5.28 0.17 -33.31
N SER A 212 -4.01 -0.23 -33.20
CA SER A 212 -3.38 -1.28 -34.02
C SER A 212 -3.27 -2.63 -33.30
N VAL A 213 -3.54 -2.66 -31.99
CA VAL A 213 -3.46 -3.87 -31.16
C VAL A 213 -4.59 -4.83 -31.54
N SER A 214 -4.25 -6.11 -31.72
CA SER A 214 -5.21 -7.20 -31.93
C SER A 214 -5.72 -7.77 -30.60
N CYS A 215 -6.85 -8.49 -30.64
CA CYS A 215 -7.40 -9.16 -29.46
C CYS A 215 -6.41 -10.15 -28.84
N GLU A 216 -5.64 -10.89 -29.66
CA GLU A 216 -4.71 -11.91 -29.19
C GLU A 216 -3.51 -11.31 -28.43
N ALA A 217 -3.06 -10.12 -28.85
CA ALA A 217 -1.94 -9.43 -28.21
C ALA A 217 -2.35 -8.52 -27.04
N MET A 218 -3.66 -8.43 -26.72
CA MET A 218 -4.19 -7.44 -25.77
C MET A 218 -3.64 -7.62 -24.35
N SER A 219 -3.62 -8.86 -23.84
CA SER A 219 -3.19 -9.17 -22.47
C SER A 219 -1.71 -8.82 -22.22
N GLU A 220 -0.89 -8.90 -23.27
CA GLU A 220 0.56 -8.63 -23.25
C GLU A 220 0.92 -7.19 -23.66
N ALA A 221 -0.01 -6.45 -24.26
CA ALA A 221 0.23 -5.11 -24.77
C ALA A 221 0.38 -4.08 -23.63
N ARG A 222 1.62 -3.75 -23.27
CA ARG A 222 1.97 -2.70 -22.29
C ARG A 222 1.31 -1.35 -22.59
N LEU A 223 1.10 -1.02 -23.86
CA LEU A 223 0.41 0.20 -24.32
C LEU A 223 -1.04 0.30 -23.82
N LEU A 224 -1.71 -0.82 -23.53
CA LEU A 224 -3.11 -0.85 -23.07
C LEU A 224 -3.25 -1.01 -21.55
N LEU A 225 -2.15 -1.13 -20.81
CA LEU A 225 -2.16 -1.40 -19.37
C LEU A 225 -2.91 -0.31 -18.60
N LEU A 226 -2.63 0.96 -18.88
CA LEU A 226 -3.34 2.09 -18.26
C LEU A 226 -4.83 2.08 -18.59
N GLY A 227 -5.21 1.66 -19.81
CA GLY A 227 -6.61 1.47 -20.19
C GLY A 227 -7.30 0.36 -19.41
N ARG A 228 -6.61 -0.75 -19.15
CA ARG A 228 -7.12 -1.84 -18.28
C ARG A 228 -7.34 -1.35 -16.85
N ILE A 229 -6.43 -0.54 -16.31
CA ILE A 229 -6.55 0.06 -14.98
C ILE A 229 -7.73 1.05 -14.93
N ALA A 230 -7.90 1.90 -15.95
CA ALA A 230 -9.06 2.78 -16.05
C ALA A 230 -10.38 2.02 -16.22
N LEU A 231 -10.38 0.89 -16.94
CA LEU A 231 -11.54 0.01 -17.03
C LEU A 231 -11.88 -0.60 -15.66
N PHE A 232 -10.87 -1.11 -14.94
CA PHE A 232 -11.06 -1.63 -13.58
C PHE A 232 -11.63 -0.56 -12.64
N HIS A 233 -11.06 0.65 -12.66
CA HIS A 233 -11.61 1.82 -11.95
C HIS A 233 -13.09 2.05 -12.28
N ASN A 234 -13.46 2.03 -13.55
CA ASN A 234 -14.84 2.26 -13.97
C ASN A 234 -15.77 1.12 -13.52
N LEU A 235 -15.32 -0.13 -13.54
CA LEU A 235 -16.07 -1.27 -12.99
C LEU A 235 -16.34 -1.10 -11.49
N LEU A 236 -15.34 -0.71 -10.71
CA LEU A 236 -15.49 -0.43 -9.28
C LEU A 236 -16.51 0.69 -9.04
N ARG A 237 -16.43 1.75 -9.85
CA ARG A 237 -17.29 2.93 -9.73
C ARG A 237 -18.74 2.68 -10.11
N TYR A 238 -18.99 1.90 -11.17
CA TYR A 238 -20.34 1.56 -11.65
C TYR A 238 -20.83 0.20 -11.12
N SER A 239 -20.22 -0.30 -10.05
CA SER A 239 -20.48 -1.63 -9.48
C SER A 239 -21.88 -1.82 -8.92
N MET A 240 -22.61 -0.75 -8.62
CA MET A 240 -24.03 -0.82 -8.19
C MET A 240 -24.90 -1.54 -9.21
N ASP A 241 -24.57 -1.45 -10.49
CA ASP A 241 -25.33 -2.08 -11.58
C ASP A 241 -25.00 -3.57 -11.76
N LEU A 242 -24.00 -4.12 -11.04
CA LEU A 242 -23.49 -5.49 -11.25
C LEU A 242 -24.24 -6.54 -10.41
N GLU A 243 -24.32 -7.77 -10.93
CA GLU A 243 -24.77 -8.95 -10.18
C GLU A 243 -23.77 -9.32 -9.06
N ASP A 244 -24.26 -9.93 -7.97
CA ASP A 244 -23.42 -10.22 -6.79
C ASP A 244 -22.26 -11.18 -7.08
N ASP A 245 -22.47 -12.20 -7.92
CA ASP A 245 -21.41 -13.12 -8.34
C ASP A 245 -20.28 -12.41 -9.09
N ILE A 246 -20.62 -11.36 -9.83
CA ILE A 246 -19.66 -10.53 -10.56
C ILE A 246 -18.90 -9.63 -9.59
N LYS A 247 -19.57 -9.09 -8.56
CA LYS A 247 -18.90 -8.33 -7.49
C LYS A 247 -17.87 -9.20 -6.77
N ILE A 248 -18.21 -10.44 -6.43
CA ILE A 248 -17.28 -11.42 -5.84
C ILE A 248 -16.06 -11.59 -6.75
N LYS A 249 -16.28 -11.89 -8.04
CA LYS A 249 -15.17 -12.07 -8.98
C LYS A 249 -14.28 -10.83 -9.13
N ILE A 250 -14.86 -9.62 -9.11
CA ILE A 250 -14.11 -8.36 -9.15
C ILE A 250 -13.32 -8.15 -7.85
N THR A 251 -13.89 -8.47 -6.69
CA THR A 251 -13.19 -8.44 -5.40
C THR A 251 -11.95 -9.34 -5.44
N GLY A 252 -12.07 -10.55 -6.00
CA GLY A 252 -10.93 -11.45 -6.22
C GLY A 252 -9.84 -10.89 -7.15
N LYS A 253 -10.11 -9.84 -7.93
CA LYS A 253 -9.15 -9.15 -8.81
C LYS A 253 -8.53 -7.89 -8.19
N LEU A 254 -8.85 -7.56 -6.94
CA LEU A 254 -8.22 -6.44 -6.24
C LEU A 254 -6.71 -6.66 -6.00
N ARG A 255 -6.26 -7.91 -5.89
CA ARG A 255 -4.83 -8.25 -5.81
C ARG A 255 -4.10 -7.87 -7.10
N TRP A 256 -4.60 -8.35 -8.25
CA TRP A 256 -4.11 -7.94 -9.57
C TRP A 256 -4.01 -6.42 -9.69
N PHE A 257 -5.03 -5.70 -9.22
CA PHE A 257 -5.03 -4.25 -9.24
C PHE A 257 -3.89 -3.64 -8.41
N LEU A 258 -3.65 -4.10 -7.18
CA LEU A 258 -2.51 -3.63 -6.38
C LEU A 258 -1.16 -3.96 -7.04
N ASP A 259 -1.01 -5.16 -7.60
CA ASP A 259 0.22 -5.58 -8.27
C ASP A 259 0.54 -4.68 -9.48
N MET A 260 -0.48 -4.31 -10.25
CA MET A 260 -0.32 -3.39 -11.38
C MET A 260 0.05 -1.96 -10.94
N LEU A 261 -0.40 -1.50 -9.76
CA LEU A 261 -0.05 -0.17 -9.24
C LEU A 261 1.42 -0.03 -8.83
N VAL A 262 2.14 -1.14 -8.65
CA VAL A 262 3.57 -1.16 -8.32
C VAL A 262 4.46 -1.10 -9.57
N VAL A 263 3.90 -1.35 -10.76
CA VAL A 263 4.63 -1.25 -12.04
C VAL A 263 5.06 0.20 -12.24
N GLU A 264 6.37 0.44 -12.48
CA GLU A 264 6.99 1.78 -12.50
C GLU A 264 6.23 2.81 -13.34
N ASP A 265 5.87 2.45 -14.58
CA ASP A 265 5.09 3.33 -15.46
C ASP A 265 3.75 3.69 -14.83
N VAL A 266 2.97 2.68 -14.43
CA VAL A 266 1.64 2.85 -13.84
C VAL A 266 1.72 3.71 -12.58
N TYR A 267 2.66 3.39 -11.71
CA TYR A 267 2.91 4.11 -10.48
C TYR A 267 3.15 5.60 -10.74
N SER A 268 4.00 5.94 -11.73
CA SER A 268 4.25 7.34 -12.10
C SER A 268 2.99 8.05 -12.62
N PHE A 269 2.21 7.38 -13.49
CA PHE A 269 0.96 7.93 -14.02
C PHE A 269 -0.10 8.12 -12.94
N VAL A 270 -0.23 7.19 -12.01
CA VAL A 270 -1.23 7.28 -10.93
C VAL A 270 -0.98 8.50 -10.04
N LEU A 271 0.28 8.88 -9.84
CA LEU A 271 0.67 10.03 -9.02
C LEU A 271 0.55 11.37 -9.75
N ASP A 272 0.91 11.43 -11.03
CA ASP A 272 0.98 12.69 -11.79
C ASP A 272 -0.26 13.00 -12.64
N LEU A 273 -0.93 11.98 -13.16
CA LEU A 273 -2.05 12.14 -14.09
C LEU A 273 -3.31 12.67 -13.38
N GLN A 274 -3.94 13.67 -13.99
CA GLN A 274 -5.30 14.08 -13.66
C GLN A 274 -6.26 13.56 -14.72
N ILE A 275 -7.45 13.14 -14.29
CA ILE A 275 -8.49 12.64 -15.19
C ILE A 275 -9.81 13.37 -14.94
N PRO A 276 -10.63 13.59 -15.98
CA PRO A 276 -11.97 14.11 -15.79
C PRO A 276 -12.87 13.01 -15.24
N VAL A 277 -13.49 13.26 -14.09
CA VAL A 277 -14.40 12.34 -13.40
C VAL A 277 -15.77 12.99 -13.26
N PRO A 278 -16.85 12.30 -13.67
CA PRO A 278 -18.19 12.84 -13.45
C PRO A 278 -18.57 12.97 -11.97
N TYR A 279 -19.14 14.12 -11.61
CA TYR A 279 -19.53 14.48 -10.27
C TYR A 279 -20.97 15.01 -10.25
N GLY A 280 -21.72 14.67 -9.20
CA GLY A 280 -23.11 15.07 -8.99
C GLY A 280 -24.16 13.97 -9.25
N SER A 281 -25.29 14.05 -8.54
CA SER A 281 -26.43 13.11 -8.65
C SER A 281 -27.65 13.68 -9.39
N GLY A 282 -27.45 14.71 -10.23
CA GLY A 282 -28.53 15.49 -10.87
C GLY A 282 -28.68 15.31 -12.40
N LYS A 283 -29.55 16.13 -13.01
CA LYS A 283 -29.79 16.15 -14.48
C LYS A 283 -28.62 16.73 -15.30
N THR A 284 -27.70 17.46 -14.65
CA THR A 284 -26.47 17.99 -15.24
C THR A 284 -25.30 17.29 -14.58
N LEU A 285 -24.62 16.43 -15.34
CA LEU A 285 -23.39 15.75 -14.94
C LEU A 285 -22.25 16.78 -15.09
N GLU A 286 -21.63 17.20 -13.99
CA GLU A 286 -20.46 18.09 -14.05
C GLU A 286 -19.19 17.23 -14.07
N LEU A 287 -18.21 17.57 -14.90
CA LEU A 287 -16.91 16.89 -14.92
C LEU A 287 -15.92 17.68 -14.08
N ILE A 288 -15.27 17.00 -13.13
CA ILE A 288 -14.23 17.59 -12.28
C ILE A 288 -12.91 16.89 -12.59
N TRP A 289 -11.85 17.66 -12.79
CA TRP A 289 -10.49 17.14 -12.89
C TRP A 289 -9.98 16.77 -11.51
N GLN A 290 -9.58 15.51 -11.34
CA GLN A 290 -9.02 15.02 -10.10
C GLN A 290 -7.78 14.16 -10.39
N PRO A 291 -6.80 14.11 -9.46
CA PRO A 291 -5.69 13.16 -9.56
C PRO A 291 -6.21 11.73 -9.72
N MET A 292 -5.58 10.94 -10.57
CA MET A 292 -5.95 9.54 -10.83
C MET A 292 -5.96 8.74 -9.52
N PHE A 293 -4.96 8.93 -8.66
CA PHE A 293 -4.94 8.34 -7.32
C PHE A 293 -6.21 8.63 -6.50
N SER A 294 -6.69 9.88 -6.50
CA SER A 294 -7.91 10.27 -5.78
C SER A 294 -9.15 9.60 -6.39
N ALA A 295 -9.24 9.54 -7.71
CA ALA A 295 -10.34 8.88 -8.41
C ALA A 295 -10.37 7.37 -8.11
N LEU A 296 -9.21 6.71 -8.13
CA LEU A 296 -9.05 5.30 -7.75
C LEU A 296 -9.50 5.04 -6.31
N LEU A 297 -9.03 5.84 -5.36
CA LEU A 297 -9.45 5.75 -3.96
C LEU A 297 -10.96 5.94 -3.80
N HIS A 298 -11.55 6.90 -4.50
CA HIS A 298 -13.00 7.10 -4.47
C HIS A 298 -13.75 5.91 -5.04
N ALA A 299 -13.32 5.35 -6.17
CA ALA A 299 -13.95 4.17 -6.77
C ALA A 299 -13.87 2.94 -5.83
N LEU A 300 -12.73 2.72 -5.16
CA LEU A 300 -12.58 1.66 -4.16
C LEU A 300 -13.50 1.89 -2.94
N LYS A 301 -13.59 3.12 -2.44
CA LYS A 301 -14.52 3.48 -1.34
C LYS A 301 -15.98 3.26 -1.74
N THR A 302 -16.35 3.63 -2.97
CA THR A 302 -17.68 3.33 -3.54
C THR A 302 -17.92 1.84 -3.61
N PHE A 303 -16.99 1.07 -4.19
CA PHE A 303 -17.10 -0.38 -4.31
C PHE A 303 -17.24 -1.06 -2.93
N MET A 304 -16.46 -0.61 -1.94
CA MET A 304 -16.55 -1.10 -0.56
C MET A 304 -17.95 -0.91 0.03
N ILE A 305 -18.61 0.22 -0.23
CA ILE A 305 -20.01 0.44 0.15
C ILE A 305 -20.92 -0.57 -0.58
N VAL A 306 -20.74 -0.73 -1.89
CA VAL A 306 -21.58 -1.63 -2.71
C VAL A 306 -21.49 -3.07 -2.21
N VAL A 307 -20.29 -3.56 -1.86
CA VAL A 307 -20.09 -4.95 -1.45
C VAL A 307 -20.41 -5.21 0.02
N SER A 308 -20.51 -4.18 0.86
CA SER A 308 -20.74 -4.30 2.31
C SER A 308 -21.98 -5.10 2.71
N SER A 309 -23.02 -5.12 1.86
CA SER A 309 -24.27 -5.87 2.07
C SER A 309 -24.33 -7.20 1.31
N SER A 310 -23.24 -7.59 0.64
CA SER A 310 -23.16 -8.79 -0.21
C SER A 310 -22.17 -9.82 0.33
N PHE A 311 -22.22 -11.04 -0.20
CA PHE A 311 -21.23 -12.09 0.11
C PHE A 311 -19.80 -11.72 -0.31
N ALA A 312 -19.63 -10.74 -1.22
CA ALA A 312 -18.32 -10.23 -1.60
C ALA A 312 -17.60 -9.47 -0.47
N TRP A 313 -18.31 -9.05 0.59
CA TRP A 313 -17.68 -8.41 1.75
C TRP A 313 -16.62 -9.30 2.41
N ALA A 314 -16.87 -10.60 2.52
CA ALA A 314 -15.94 -11.53 3.17
C ALA A 314 -14.59 -11.58 2.44
N GLU A 315 -14.62 -11.61 1.11
CA GLU A 315 -13.39 -11.56 0.28
C GLU A 315 -12.72 -10.18 0.34
N PHE A 316 -13.52 -9.10 0.42
CA PHE A 316 -12.98 -7.74 0.53
C PHE A 316 -12.28 -7.52 1.88
N GLU A 317 -12.87 -7.99 2.98
CA GLU A 317 -12.28 -7.98 4.31
C GLU A 317 -10.97 -8.80 4.33
N ALA A 318 -10.97 -9.99 3.72
CA ALA A 318 -9.78 -10.81 3.58
C ALA A 318 -8.67 -10.08 2.81
N PHE A 319 -9.00 -9.46 1.66
CA PHE A 319 -8.08 -8.64 0.88
C PHE A 319 -7.46 -7.51 1.72
N LEU A 320 -8.25 -6.78 2.50
CA LEU A 320 -7.74 -5.70 3.35
C LEU A 320 -6.82 -6.22 4.48
N LEU A 321 -7.09 -7.41 5.03
CA LEU A 321 -6.29 -8.03 6.08
C LEU A 321 -4.96 -8.58 5.54
N GLU A 322 -4.98 -9.25 4.39
CA GLU A 322 -3.78 -9.77 3.74
C GLU A 322 -2.79 -8.65 3.37
N ASN A 323 -3.32 -7.48 3.00
CA ASN A 323 -2.52 -6.33 2.58
C ASN A 323 -2.26 -5.31 3.71
N LEU A 324 -2.57 -5.67 4.96
CA LEU A 324 -2.41 -4.79 6.13
C LEU A 324 -0.95 -4.31 6.33
N PHE A 325 0.02 -5.14 5.94
CA PHE A 325 1.45 -4.85 5.99
C PHE A 325 2.10 -4.81 4.61
N HIS A 326 1.35 -4.40 3.59
CA HIS A 326 1.85 -4.38 2.22
C HIS A 326 3.21 -3.64 2.12
N PRO A 327 4.23 -4.22 1.46
CA PRO A 327 5.58 -3.67 1.44
C PRO A 327 5.69 -2.37 0.62
N HIS A 328 4.90 -2.25 -0.45
CA HIS A 328 4.84 -1.04 -1.26
C HIS A 328 3.98 0.04 -0.60
N PHE A 329 4.54 1.24 -0.43
CA PHE A 329 3.92 2.31 0.33
C PHE A 329 2.58 2.79 -0.29
N LEU A 330 2.46 2.89 -1.61
CA LEU A 330 1.22 3.35 -2.27
C LEU A 330 0.05 2.41 -1.96
N CYS A 331 0.30 1.10 -2.03
CA CYS A 331 -0.71 0.09 -1.76
C CYS A 331 -1.06 0.08 -0.27
N TRP A 332 -0.06 0.26 0.61
CA TRP A 332 -0.29 0.42 2.04
C TRP A 332 -1.17 1.64 2.35
N GLU A 333 -0.91 2.79 1.73
CA GLU A 333 -1.74 3.99 1.85
C GLU A 333 -3.18 3.74 1.38
N ILE A 334 -3.37 3.04 0.25
CA ILE A 334 -4.71 2.67 -0.24
C ILE A 334 -5.45 1.80 0.78
N VAL A 335 -4.81 0.74 1.26
CA VAL A 335 -5.42 -0.20 2.22
C VAL A 335 -5.74 0.51 3.54
N MET A 336 -4.83 1.34 4.04
CA MET A 336 -5.05 2.12 5.26
C MET A 336 -6.16 3.16 5.10
N GLU A 337 -6.24 3.84 3.96
CA GLU A 337 -7.34 4.77 3.65
C GLU A 337 -8.71 4.07 3.60
N LEU A 338 -8.75 2.83 3.11
CA LEU A 338 -9.97 2.02 3.12
C LEU A 338 -10.36 1.60 4.54
N TRP A 339 -9.40 1.15 5.37
CA TRP A 339 -9.67 0.87 6.78
C TRP A 339 -10.14 2.11 7.54
N CYS A 340 -9.50 3.26 7.34
CA CYS A 340 -9.91 4.53 7.95
C CYS A 340 -11.31 4.95 7.50
N PHE A 341 -11.64 4.78 6.22
CA PHE A 341 -12.97 5.04 5.70
C PHE A 341 -14.02 4.12 6.35
N LEU A 342 -13.74 2.81 6.39
CA LEU A 342 -14.62 1.84 7.03
C LEU A 342 -14.89 2.22 8.48
N VAL A 343 -13.84 2.47 9.25
CA VAL A 343 -13.97 2.84 10.68
C VAL A 343 -14.72 4.14 10.88
N ARG A 344 -14.60 5.12 9.96
CA ARG A 344 -15.29 6.41 10.05
C ARG A 344 -16.79 6.32 9.75
N TYR A 345 -17.23 5.39 8.90
CA TYR A 345 -18.60 5.36 8.38
C TYR A 345 -19.40 4.09 8.71
N ALA A 346 -18.76 3.02 9.17
CA ALA A 346 -19.43 1.79 9.57
C ALA A 346 -20.15 1.94 10.92
N GLU A 347 -21.07 1.01 11.20
CA GLU A 347 -21.72 0.91 12.50
C GLU A 347 -20.69 0.60 13.60
N MET A 348 -20.90 1.20 14.77
CA MET A 348 -20.00 1.09 15.92
C MET A 348 -19.69 -0.36 16.32
N ASP A 349 -20.66 -1.27 16.20
CA ASP A 349 -20.46 -2.69 16.54
C ASP A 349 -19.47 -3.38 15.58
N VAL A 350 -19.53 -3.05 14.28
CA VAL A 350 -18.58 -3.54 13.27
C VAL A 350 -17.19 -2.99 13.56
N VAL A 351 -17.10 -1.69 13.87
CA VAL A 351 -15.84 -1.02 14.21
C VAL A 351 -15.21 -1.64 15.46
N ASN A 352 -15.99 -1.83 16.53
CA ASN A 352 -15.54 -2.47 17.76
C ASN A 352 -15.03 -3.89 17.48
N GLY A 353 -15.76 -4.68 16.69
CA GLY A 353 -15.32 -6.02 16.31
C GLY A 353 -13.99 -6.06 15.56
N ILE A 354 -13.73 -5.11 14.66
CA ILE A 354 -12.44 -5.00 13.94
C ILE A 354 -11.33 -4.60 14.91
N ILE A 355 -11.57 -3.60 15.76
CA ILE A 355 -10.60 -3.15 16.75
C ILE A 355 -10.27 -4.26 17.75
N ASP A 356 -11.25 -5.06 18.17
CA ASP A 356 -11.03 -6.19 19.06
C ASP A 356 -10.21 -7.31 18.40
N LYS A 357 -10.45 -7.59 17.12
CA LYS A 357 -9.60 -8.50 16.34
C LYS A 357 -8.15 -7.99 16.27
N LEU A 358 -7.95 -6.70 16.00
CA LEU A 358 -6.61 -6.09 15.94
C LEU A 358 -5.92 -6.08 17.32
N CYS A 359 -6.64 -5.73 18.38
CA CYS A 359 -6.14 -5.80 19.76
C CYS A 359 -5.77 -7.23 20.15
N SER A 360 -6.57 -8.23 19.74
CA SER A 360 -6.29 -9.65 19.95
C SER A 360 -5.05 -10.10 19.16
N LEU A 361 -4.90 -9.66 17.91
CA LEU A 361 -3.69 -9.89 17.12
C LEU A 361 -2.46 -9.27 17.78
N MET A 362 -2.60 -8.06 18.32
CA MET A 362 -1.52 -7.39 19.06
C MET A 362 -1.12 -8.19 20.31
N LYS A 363 -2.09 -8.74 21.05
CA LYS A 363 -1.86 -9.65 22.19
C LYS A 363 -1.15 -10.95 21.77
N LEU A 364 -1.42 -11.48 20.58
CA LEU A 364 -0.74 -12.68 20.06
C LEU A 364 0.72 -12.40 19.64
N LEU A 365 1.03 -11.18 19.21
CA LEU A 365 2.37 -10.73 18.80
C LEU A 365 3.20 -10.17 19.96
N GLU A 366 2.73 -10.39 21.18
CA GLU A 366 3.32 -9.88 22.39
C GLU A 366 4.71 -10.47 22.61
N SER A 367 5.73 -9.60 22.52
CA SER A 367 7.06 -9.93 23.01
C SER A 367 7.72 -8.68 23.59
N PRO A 368 8.40 -8.77 24.74
CA PRO A 368 9.12 -7.64 25.30
C PRO A 368 10.24 -7.13 24.39
N GLU A 369 10.86 -8.02 23.61
CA GLU A 369 11.94 -7.68 22.67
C GLU A 369 11.44 -6.91 21.43
N SER A 370 10.18 -7.09 21.02
CA SER A 370 9.63 -6.46 19.81
C SER A 370 9.15 -5.02 20.01
N VAL A 371 8.86 -4.58 21.25
CA VAL A 371 8.32 -3.22 21.53
C VAL A 371 9.31 -2.11 21.13
N LEU A 372 10.59 -2.32 21.44
CA LEU A 372 11.63 -1.32 21.21
C LEU A 372 12.23 -1.38 19.80
N ILE A 373 11.82 -2.34 18.97
CA ILE A 373 12.28 -2.48 17.58
C ILE A 373 11.25 -1.81 16.66
N PRO A 374 11.59 -0.67 16.02
CA PRO A 374 10.72 -0.05 15.03
C PRO A 374 10.38 -1.02 13.90
N GLY A 375 9.11 -1.05 13.47
CA GLY A 375 8.66 -1.92 12.39
C GLY A 375 8.53 -3.40 12.74
N SER A 376 8.69 -3.79 14.01
CA SER A 376 8.32 -5.14 14.46
C SER A 376 6.82 -5.43 14.20
N PRO A 377 6.40 -6.71 14.07
CA PRO A 377 4.99 -7.03 13.86
C PRO A 377 4.06 -6.39 14.91
N LEU A 378 4.49 -6.39 16.17
CA LEU A 378 3.78 -5.73 17.27
C LEU A 378 3.62 -4.22 17.02
N ARG A 379 4.72 -3.53 16.68
CA ARG A 379 4.73 -2.08 16.41
C ARG A 379 3.94 -1.74 15.16
N LYS A 380 3.96 -2.58 14.12
CA LYS A 380 3.13 -2.41 12.92
C LYS A 380 1.64 -2.51 13.24
N VAL A 381 1.21 -3.50 14.02
CA VAL A 381 -0.20 -3.59 14.47
C VAL A 381 -0.58 -2.39 15.33
N ALA A 382 0.27 -2.02 16.30
CA ALA A 382 0.04 -0.87 17.15
C ALA A 382 -0.14 0.43 16.33
N ARG A 383 0.70 0.64 15.31
CA ARG A 383 0.60 1.78 14.39
C ARG A 383 -0.76 1.85 13.71
N ILE A 384 -1.26 0.72 13.23
CA ILE A 384 -2.55 0.65 12.54
C ILE A 384 -3.68 0.96 13.52
N ILE A 385 -3.67 0.37 14.71
CA ILE A 385 -4.64 0.68 15.77
C ILE A 385 -4.60 2.19 16.10
N CYS A 386 -3.42 2.78 16.25
CA CYS A 386 -3.27 4.21 16.51
C CYS A 386 -3.82 5.10 15.37
N LEU A 387 -3.62 4.71 14.11
CA LEU A 387 -4.17 5.42 12.95
C LEU A 387 -5.70 5.37 12.93
N LEU A 388 -6.29 4.21 13.20
CA LEU A 388 -7.75 4.05 13.25
C LEU A 388 -8.35 4.80 14.44
N ALA A 389 -7.71 4.74 15.61
CA ALA A 389 -8.14 5.45 16.82
C ALA A 389 -8.04 6.98 16.72
N LYS A 390 -7.22 7.51 15.81
CA LYS A 390 -7.19 8.97 15.52
C LYS A 390 -8.41 9.43 14.72
N SER A 391 -8.99 8.54 13.92
CA SER A 391 -10.08 8.87 12.99
C SER A 391 -11.46 8.81 13.62
N THR A 392 -11.59 8.26 14.83
CA THR A 392 -12.86 7.95 15.50
C THR A 392 -12.73 8.01 17.03
N PRO A 393 -13.83 8.15 17.79
CA PRO A 393 -13.81 8.14 19.26
C PRO A 393 -13.61 6.72 19.84
N MET A 394 -12.74 5.90 19.26
CA MET A 394 -12.45 4.53 19.72
C MET A 394 -11.29 4.44 20.72
N ALA A 395 -10.65 5.56 21.06
CA ALA A 395 -9.50 5.58 21.95
C ALA A 395 -9.80 4.90 23.30
N ASP A 396 -10.97 5.16 23.89
CA ASP A 396 -11.39 4.55 25.16
C ASP A 396 -11.56 3.04 25.05
N HIS A 397 -12.10 2.55 23.94
CA HIS A 397 -12.29 1.13 23.67
C HIS A 397 -10.95 0.41 23.51
N VAL A 398 -10.03 0.98 22.72
CA VAL A 398 -8.68 0.44 22.53
C VAL A 398 -7.93 0.40 23.87
N TYR A 399 -7.97 1.50 24.62
CA TYR A 399 -7.33 1.59 25.92
C TYR A 399 -7.87 0.52 26.87
N SER A 400 -9.21 0.36 26.94
CA SER A 400 -9.84 -0.62 27.82
C SER A 400 -9.51 -2.07 27.39
N SER A 401 -9.44 -2.35 26.09
CA SER A 401 -9.10 -3.69 25.56
C SER A 401 -7.66 -4.09 25.85
N VAL A 402 -6.73 -3.13 25.88
CA VAL A 402 -5.29 -3.36 26.06
C VAL A 402 -4.86 -3.25 27.53
N VAL A 403 -5.44 -2.32 28.28
CA VAL A 403 -5.05 -2.00 29.68
C VAL A 403 -6.00 -2.62 30.70
N GLY A 404 -7.22 -3.00 30.31
CA GLY A 404 -8.31 -3.43 31.21
C GLY A 404 -8.01 -4.61 32.14
N ASP A 405 -7.08 -5.51 31.76
CA ASP A 405 -6.67 -6.65 32.59
C ASP A 405 -5.64 -6.30 33.70
N GLY A 406 -5.24 -5.03 33.79
CA GLY A 406 -4.86 -4.34 35.02
C GLY A 406 -3.57 -4.74 35.78
N ARG A 407 -2.97 -5.92 35.60
CA ARG A 407 -1.82 -6.36 36.44
C ARG A 407 -0.73 -7.20 35.78
N SER A 408 -0.81 -7.49 34.49
CA SER A 408 0.25 -8.25 33.81
C SER A 408 1.35 -7.32 33.29
N GLN A 409 2.63 -7.72 33.41
CA GLN A 409 3.76 -7.07 32.71
C GLN A 409 3.50 -6.97 31.20
N LEU A 410 2.69 -7.88 30.69
CA LEU A 410 2.25 -7.99 29.33
C LEU A 410 1.37 -6.79 28.89
N SER A 411 0.39 -6.40 29.71
CA SER A 411 -0.41 -5.19 29.44
C SER A 411 0.43 -3.90 29.34
N SER A 412 1.57 -3.81 30.05
CA SER A 412 2.47 -2.66 29.93
C SER A 412 3.29 -2.65 28.64
N VAL A 413 3.65 -3.82 28.11
CA VAL A 413 4.35 -3.99 26.83
C VAL A 413 3.45 -3.55 25.67
N LEU A 414 2.19 -4.01 25.68
CA LEU A 414 1.18 -3.64 24.68
C LEU A 414 0.84 -2.14 24.71
N TYR A 415 0.64 -1.58 25.90
CA TYR A 415 0.36 -0.15 26.06
C TYR A 415 1.54 0.71 25.61
N ALA A 416 2.78 0.31 25.93
CA ALA A 416 3.97 1.00 25.47
C ALA A 416 4.11 0.98 23.94
N ALA A 417 3.81 -0.15 23.29
CA ALA A 417 3.81 -0.23 21.83
C ALA A 417 2.83 0.78 21.19
N LEU A 418 1.64 0.94 21.77
CA LEU A 418 0.67 1.96 21.33
C LEU A 418 1.21 3.38 21.51
N LEU A 419 1.79 3.70 22.67
CA LEU A 419 2.35 5.03 22.93
C LEU A 419 3.49 5.36 21.97
N LEU A 420 4.36 4.38 21.68
CA LEU A 420 5.48 4.54 20.76
C LEU A 420 5.06 4.74 19.30
N GLU A 421 3.84 4.35 18.94
CA GLU A 421 3.23 4.59 17.63
C GLU A 421 2.27 5.80 17.62
N GLY A 422 2.27 6.59 18.70
CA GLY A 422 1.55 7.86 18.78
C GLY A 422 0.04 7.69 19.04
N PHE A 423 -0.34 6.76 19.92
CA PHE A 423 -1.71 6.61 20.41
C PHE A 423 -2.31 7.95 20.87
N PRO A 424 -3.56 8.29 20.51
CA PRO A 424 -4.13 9.61 20.78
C PRO A 424 -4.70 9.73 22.20
N LEU A 425 -3.85 9.92 23.23
CA LEU A 425 -4.31 10.07 24.61
C LEU A 425 -5.29 11.25 24.82
N ASN A 426 -5.21 12.28 23.98
CA ASN A 426 -6.11 13.43 24.08
C ASN A 426 -7.55 13.12 23.67
N SER A 427 -7.75 12.05 22.87
CA SER A 427 -9.07 11.56 22.45
C SER A 427 -9.75 10.67 23.50
N LEU A 428 -9.07 10.35 24.60
CA LEU A 428 -9.65 9.60 25.72
C LEU A 428 -10.62 10.47 26.54
N SER A 429 -11.61 9.83 27.17
CA SER A 429 -12.48 10.50 28.16
C SER A 429 -11.68 10.99 29.37
N ASP A 430 -12.14 12.07 30.02
CA ASP A 430 -11.40 12.78 31.08
C ASP A 430 -10.90 11.86 32.22
N ASN A 431 -11.74 10.92 32.64
CA ASN A 431 -11.41 9.96 33.70
C ASN A 431 -10.32 8.96 33.26
N ILE A 432 -10.42 8.43 32.03
CA ILE A 432 -9.45 7.47 31.50
C ILE A 432 -8.14 8.20 31.19
N ARG A 433 -8.22 9.38 30.60
CA ARG A 433 -7.09 10.24 30.26
C ARG A 433 -6.27 10.62 31.49
N SER A 434 -6.90 11.08 32.56
CA SER A 434 -6.20 11.42 33.81
C SER A 434 -5.51 10.20 34.42
N THR A 435 -6.18 9.05 34.44
CA THR A 435 -5.62 7.77 34.90
C THR A 435 -4.43 7.32 34.05
N ALA A 436 -4.54 7.41 32.73
CA ALA A 436 -3.49 7.04 31.78
C ALA A 436 -2.25 7.92 31.93
N LYS A 437 -2.43 9.25 32.06
CA LYS A 437 -1.34 10.20 32.32
C LYS A 437 -0.64 9.92 33.65
N GLN A 438 -1.43 9.71 34.71
CA GLN A 438 -0.89 9.39 36.03
C GLN A 438 -0.09 8.08 36.02
N LYS A 439 -0.57 7.07 35.29
CA LYS A 439 0.11 5.78 35.13
C LYS A 439 1.47 5.95 34.44
N ILE A 440 1.54 6.64 33.31
CA ILE A 440 2.82 6.92 32.60
C ILE A 440 3.83 7.59 33.54
N ILE A 441 3.39 8.60 34.29
CA ILE A 441 4.25 9.35 35.23
C ILE A 441 4.71 8.44 36.38
N THR A 442 3.79 7.67 36.97
CA THR A 442 4.09 6.79 38.11
C THR A 442 5.05 5.66 37.71
N ASP A 443 4.83 5.05 36.54
CA ASP A 443 5.68 3.98 36.01
C ASP A 443 7.09 4.51 35.71
N TYR A 444 7.21 5.72 35.16
CA TYR A 444 8.49 6.39 34.93
C TYR A 444 9.24 6.65 36.25
N PHE A 445 8.59 7.27 37.24
CA PHE A 445 9.24 7.56 38.52
C PHE A 445 9.61 6.29 39.30
N GLY A 446 8.78 5.25 39.21
CA GLY A 446 9.08 3.92 39.75
C GLY A 446 10.32 3.30 39.09
N PHE A 447 10.46 3.43 37.77
CA PHE A 447 11.61 2.93 37.03
C PHE A 447 12.91 3.66 37.40
N ILE A 448 12.93 5.00 37.34
CA ILE A 448 14.16 5.74 37.66
C ILE A 448 14.53 5.62 39.16
N GLY A 449 13.53 5.46 40.03
CA GLY A 449 13.75 5.30 41.47
C GLY A 449 14.28 3.92 41.88
N SER A 450 14.08 2.90 41.03
CA SER A 450 14.57 1.53 41.23
C SER A 450 15.86 1.22 40.47
N PHE A 451 16.44 2.22 39.79
CA PHE A 451 17.66 2.05 39.01
C PHE A 451 18.88 1.90 39.93
N ASP A 452 19.40 0.68 40.01
CA ASP A 452 20.63 0.30 40.71
C ASP A 452 21.51 -0.56 39.78
N ASP A 453 22.84 -0.55 39.98
CA ASP A 453 23.82 -1.28 39.15
C ASP A 453 23.56 -2.80 39.12
N LYS A 454 22.82 -3.33 40.10
CA LYS A 454 22.38 -4.73 40.18
C LYS A 454 21.21 -5.07 39.24
N VAL A 455 20.39 -4.10 38.85
CA VAL A 455 19.23 -4.29 37.97
C VAL A 455 19.67 -4.44 36.51
N LEU A 456 20.75 -3.74 36.13
CA LEU A 456 21.36 -3.79 34.79
C LEU A 456 22.02 -5.14 34.49
N THR A 457 22.59 -5.80 35.50
CA THR A 457 23.27 -7.11 35.37
C THR A 457 22.32 -8.31 35.41
N THR A 458 21.08 -8.11 35.87
CA THR A 458 20.06 -9.17 35.98
C THR A 458 18.97 -9.10 34.90
N CYS A 459 18.82 -7.97 34.21
CA CYS A 459 17.85 -7.79 33.13
C CYS A 459 18.38 -8.30 31.79
N SER A 460 18.15 -9.57 31.48
CA SER A 460 18.25 -10.12 30.11
C SER A 460 17.00 -9.86 29.26
N SER A 461 16.14 -8.93 29.68
CA SER A 461 14.80 -8.71 29.11
C SER A 461 14.82 -7.56 28.11
N GLY A 462 14.33 -7.79 26.89
CA GLY A 462 14.10 -6.75 25.89
C GLY A 462 13.12 -5.63 26.29
N ALA A 463 12.48 -5.76 27.46
CA ALA A 463 11.55 -4.79 28.04
C ALA A 463 12.23 -3.68 28.88
N PHE A 464 13.55 -3.70 29.03
CA PHE A 464 14.26 -2.74 29.88
C PHE A 464 14.14 -1.31 29.32
N GLY A 465 13.65 -0.38 30.15
CA GLY A 465 13.49 1.02 29.75
C GLY A 465 12.12 1.41 29.18
N ILE A 466 11.17 0.47 29.06
CA ILE A 466 9.82 0.76 28.53
C ILE A 466 9.18 2.03 29.14
N PRO A 467 9.21 2.27 30.47
CA PRO A 467 8.61 3.49 31.05
C PRO A 467 9.26 4.79 30.56
N VAL A 468 10.57 4.76 30.25
CA VAL A 468 11.31 5.91 29.70
C VAL A 468 10.86 6.16 28.25
N HIS A 469 10.84 5.12 27.42
CA HIS A 469 10.38 5.19 26.04
C HIS A 469 8.92 5.66 25.94
N ALA A 470 8.03 5.13 26.79
CA ALA A 470 6.62 5.50 26.85
C ALA A 470 6.42 6.98 27.21
N LEU A 471 7.17 7.48 28.21
CA LEU A 471 7.10 8.89 28.58
C LEU A 471 7.64 9.79 27.47
N SER A 472 8.79 9.46 26.90
CA SER A 472 9.41 10.22 25.80
C SER A 472 8.45 10.38 24.61
N ALA A 473 7.85 9.28 24.15
CA ALA A 473 6.87 9.30 23.06
C ALA A 473 5.64 10.17 23.39
N SER A 474 5.14 10.08 24.63
CA SER A 474 3.98 10.84 25.08
C SER A 474 4.24 12.36 25.19
N LEU A 475 5.46 12.76 25.55
CA LEU A 475 5.91 14.15 25.60
C LEU A 475 6.08 14.72 24.18
N GLN A 476 6.72 13.97 23.28
CA GLN A 476 6.90 14.38 21.88
C GLN A 476 5.56 14.60 21.17
N ALA A 477 4.55 13.78 21.47
CA ALA A 477 3.20 13.95 20.97
C ALA A 477 2.40 15.09 21.65
N GLN A 478 3.02 15.83 22.60
CA GLN A 478 2.39 16.89 23.40
C GLN A 478 1.14 16.44 24.17
N GLN A 479 1.06 15.16 24.52
CA GLN A 479 -0.12 14.59 25.17
C GLN A 479 -0.05 14.68 26.69
N VAL A 480 1.15 14.79 27.25
CA VAL A 480 1.40 14.92 28.69
C VAL A 480 2.13 16.23 28.93
N SER A 481 1.60 17.08 29.80
CA SER A 481 2.32 18.23 30.35
C SER A 481 2.78 17.84 31.74
N ILE A 482 4.09 17.85 32.00
CA ILE A 482 4.59 17.57 33.34
C ILE A 482 5.11 18.86 33.95
N SER A 483 4.37 19.38 34.92
CA SER A 483 4.81 20.47 35.81
C SER A 483 5.70 19.97 36.96
N ASP A 484 5.66 18.67 37.25
CA ASP A 484 6.18 18.09 38.50
C ASP A 484 7.34 17.11 38.26
N VAL A 485 8.31 17.47 37.42
CA VAL A 485 9.55 16.67 37.29
C VAL A 485 10.68 17.20 38.15
N ASP A 486 11.11 16.35 39.07
CA ASP A 486 12.16 16.51 40.06
C ASP A 486 13.57 16.33 39.44
N VAL A 487 14.57 16.90 40.12
CA VAL A 487 16.03 16.79 39.85
C VAL A 487 16.49 15.35 39.60
N LYS A 488 15.73 14.36 40.10
CA LYS A 488 15.92 12.92 39.85
C LYS A 488 16.09 12.57 38.37
N THR A 489 15.40 13.24 37.45
CA THR A 489 15.53 13.01 36.00
C THR A 489 16.94 13.35 35.49
N LEU A 490 17.52 14.47 35.95
CA LEU A 490 18.89 14.86 35.59
C LEU A 490 19.92 13.93 36.23
N LYS A 491 19.71 13.54 37.49
CA LYS A 491 20.57 12.55 38.18
C LYS A 491 20.57 11.19 37.47
N PHE A 492 19.41 10.76 36.99
CA PHE A 492 19.26 9.52 36.21
C PHE A 492 19.97 9.60 34.86
N LEU A 493 19.87 10.73 34.14
CA LEU A 493 20.62 10.96 32.90
C LEU A 493 22.15 10.87 33.13
N VAL A 494 22.66 11.50 34.21
CA VAL A 494 24.08 11.38 34.59
C VAL A 494 24.47 9.92 34.86
N ALA A 495 23.63 9.15 35.56
CA ALA A 495 23.88 7.74 35.83
C ALA A 495 23.97 6.91 34.54
N ILE A 496 23.10 7.15 33.55
CA ILE A 496 23.16 6.50 32.24
C ILE A 496 24.46 6.83 31.50
N ILE A 497 24.87 8.09 31.48
CA ILE A 497 26.11 8.53 30.81
C ILE A 497 27.34 7.84 31.43
N ARG A 498 27.41 7.78 32.76
CA ARG A 498 28.50 7.12 33.48
C ARG A 498 28.52 5.61 33.24
N ASN A 499 27.35 4.96 33.22
CA ASN A 499 27.26 3.53 32.97
C ASN A 499 27.61 3.18 31.51
N PHE A 500 27.27 4.02 30.54
CA PHE A 500 27.71 3.83 29.15
C PHE A 500 29.24 3.84 29.00
N ARG A 501 29.93 4.64 29.82
CA ARG A 501 31.41 4.71 29.83
C ARG A 501 32.06 3.47 30.45
N ASN A 502 31.36 2.73 31.30
CA ASN A 502 31.91 1.59 32.02
C ASN A 502 32.32 0.47 31.03
N PRO A 503 33.61 0.06 31.00
CA PRO A 503 34.13 -0.86 29.98
C PRO A 503 33.67 -2.32 30.13
N VAL A 504 33.00 -2.67 31.23
CA VAL A 504 32.91 -4.08 31.68
C VAL A 504 31.86 -4.93 30.92
N GLU A 505 30.80 -4.36 30.32
CA GLU A 505 29.76 -5.17 29.64
C GLU A 505 29.18 -4.54 28.35
N LYS A 506 29.30 -5.25 27.21
CA LYS A 506 28.76 -4.83 25.90
C LYS A 506 27.23 -4.67 25.91
N ILE A 507 26.52 -5.54 26.60
CA ILE A 507 25.06 -5.52 26.75
C ILE A 507 24.60 -4.27 27.52
N MET A 508 25.37 -3.83 28.50
CA MET A 508 25.06 -2.63 29.28
C MET A 508 25.14 -1.37 28.40
N LYS A 509 26.12 -1.29 27.48
CA LYS A 509 26.23 -0.20 26.50
C LYS A 509 25.06 -0.18 25.50
N GLU A 510 24.56 -1.35 25.12
CA GLU A 510 23.39 -1.47 24.23
C GLU A 510 22.10 -0.95 24.87
N HIS A 511 21.89 -1.16 26.17
CA HIS A 511 20.72 -0.62 26.87
C HIS A 511 20.89 0.87 27.21
N CYS A 512 22.10 1.29 27.60
CA CYS A 512 22.37 2.67 27.96
C CYS A 512 22.25 3.64 26.77
N HIS A 513 22.63 3.27 25.53
CA HIS A 513 22.45 4.20 24.40
C HIS A 513 20.98 4.42 24.05
N LYS A 514 20.14 3.37 24.09
CA LYS A 514 18.70 3.49 23.82
C LYS A 514 18.03 4.42 24.83
N LEU A 515 18.36 4.25 26.12
CA LEU A 515 17.87 5.11 27.19
C LEU A 515 18.40 6.54 27.09
N LEU A 516 19.66 6.73 26.68
CA LEU A 516 20.27 8.05 26.55
C LEU A 516 19.50 8.93 25.56
N SER A 517 19.18 8.41 24.37
CA SER A 517 18.40 9.14 23.36
C SER A 517 17.05 9.60 23.90
N GLU A 518 16.31 8.71 24.55
CA GLU A 518 14.99 9.05 25.10
C GLU A 518 15.09 10.03 26.25
N MET A 519 16.08 9.90 27.13
CA MET A 519 16.27 10.82 28.23
C MET A 519 16.63 12.23 27.76
N LEU A 520 17.44 12.36 26.72
CA LEU A 520 17.70 13.65 26.07
C LEU A 520 16.40 14.25 25.51
N GLY A 521 15.56 13.44 24.87
CA GLY A 521 14.24 13.85 24.39
C GLY A 521 13.25 14.22 25.50
N ILE A 522 13.27 13.53 26.63
CA ILE A 522 12.44 13.87 27.80
C ILE A 522 12.86 15.23 28.35
N VAL A 523 14.17 15.43 28.56
CA VAL A 523 14.70 16.68 29.12
C VAL A 523 14.46 17.87 28.17
N SER A 524 14.58 17.68 26.85
CA SER A 524 14.31 18.73 25.87
C SER A 524 12.88 19.26 25.91
N ASN A 525 11.93 18.45 26.39
CA ASN A 525 10.52 18.85 26.56
C ASN A 525 10.22 19.46 27.95
N MET A 526 11.18 19.50 28.86
CA MET A 526 11.02 19.95 30.25
C MET A 526 11.81 21.22 30.54
N LYS A 527 11.27 22.37 30.12
CA LYS A 527 11.94 23.68 30.20
C LYS A 527 12.47 24.05 31.59
N HIS A 528 11.77 23.66 32.67
CA HIS A 528 12.19 23.98 34.03
C HIS A 528 13.49 23.27 34.45
N LEU A 529 13.83 22.12 33.84
CA LEU A 529 15.08 21.40 34.14
C LEU A 529 16.31 22.17 33.69
N TYR A 530 16.21 22.98 32.63
CA TYR A 530 17.31 23.82 32.16
C TYR A 530 17.69 24.94 33.13
N LYS A 531 16.84 25.23 34.13
CA LYS A 531 17.11 26.22 35.19
C LYS A 531 17.68 25.60 36.46
N SER A 532 17.81 24.28 36.54
CA SER A 532 18.36 23.59 37.72
C SER A 532 19.89 23.60 37.70
N ASP A 533 20.50 23.71 38.88
CA ASP A 533 21.96 23.74 39.05
C ASP A 533 22.61 22.42 38.60
N GLU A 534 21.89 21.30 38.71
CA GLU A 534 22.35 19.97 38.29
C GLU A 534 22.54 19.83 36.77
N MET A 535 21.98 20.73 35.97
CA MET A 535 22.15 20.76 34.51
C MET A 535 23.62 21.02 34.11
N GLU A 536 24.38 21.76 34.91
CA GLU A 536 25.81 21.95 34.67
C GLU A 536 26.56 20.60 34.70
N GLY A 537 26.23 19.74 35.66
CA GLY A 537 26.80 18.39 35.75
C GLY A 537 26.47 17.52 34.53
N VAL A 538 25.24 17.64 34.00
CA VAL A 538 24.82 16.93 32.79
C VAL A 538 25.63 17.38 31.56
N LEU A 539 25.82 18.69 31.39
CA LEU A 539 26.56 19.25 30.26
C LEU A 539 28.02 18.78 30.22
N LEU A 540 28.69 18.79 31.37
CA LEU A 540 30.07 18.32 31.48
C LEU A 540 30.20 16.81 31.17
N GLU A 541 29.23 16.00 31.62
CA GLU A 541 29.21 14.57 31.31
C GLU A 541 28.90 14.29 29.84
N LEU A 542 28.02 15.08 29.20
CA LEU A 542 27.73 14.99 27.76
C LEU A 542 28.92 15.40 26.90
N GLN A 543 29.62 16.49 27.26
CA GLN A 543 30.86 16.89 26.60
C GLN A 543 31.91 15.77 26.69
N ASN A 544 32.09 15.20 27.89
CA ASN A 544 32.98 14.07 28.10
C ASN A 544 32.56 12.84 27.29
N LEU A 545 31.26 12.62 27.05
CA LEU A 545 30.78 11.49 26.29
C LEU A 545 31.00 11.64 24.77
N PHE A 546 30.65 12.81 24.22
CA PHE A 546 30.60 13.05 22.77
C PHE A 546 31.85 13.70 22.18
N VAL A 547 32.67 14.38 22.99
CA VAL A 547 33.82 15.17 22.50
C VAL A 547 35.15 14.64 23.03
N SER A 548 35.31 14.53 24.35
CA SER A 548 36.63 14.36 24.98
C SER A 548 36.91 12.95 25.53
N GLY A 549 35.92 12.06 25.61
CA GLY A 549 36.07 10.73 26.20
C GLY A 549 36.37 9.60 25.22
N PRO A 550 36.84 8.44 25.72
CA PRO A 550 37.16 7.26 24.90
C PRO A 550 35.93 6.66 24.19
N ALA A 551 34.72 7.10 24.57
CA ALA A 551 33.47 6.71 23.93
C ALA A 551 33.11 7.55 22.70
N ALA A 552 33.75 8.70 22.47
CA ALA A 552 33.42 9.62 21.37
C ALA A 552 33.61 9.00 19.97
N SER A 553 34.47 7.99 19.84
CA SER A 553 34.67 7.21 18.61
C SER A 553 33.70 6.03 18.45
N ASN A 554 32.75 5.83 19.37
CA ASN A 554 31.78 4.74 19.31
C ASN A 554 30.68 5.05 18.28
N THR A 555 30.53 4.20 17.27
CA THR A 555 29.52 4.34 16.22
C THR A 555 28.08 4.32 16.75
N GLN A 556 27.83 3.69 17.91
CA GLN A 556 26.50 3.67 18.54
C GLN A 556 26.04 5.04 19.07
N LEU A 557 26.97 5.93 19.48
CA LEU A 557 26.61 7.28 19.94
C LEU A 557 26.03 8.15 18.82
N TYR A 558 26.29 7.81 17.56
CA TYR A 558 25.73 8.50 16.41
C TYR A 558 24.19 8.51 16.44
N GLN A 559 23.56 7.43 16.92
CA GLN A 559 22.11 7.31 17.03
C GLN A 559 21.50 8.26 18.07
N CYS A 560 22.29 8.78 19.01
CA CYS A 560 21.84 9.72 20.03
C CYS A 560 21.91 11.19 19.57
N LYS A 561 22.65 11.49 18.49
CA LYS A 561 22.88 12.86 18.01
C LYS A 561 21.61 13.64 17.63
N PRO A 562 20.56 13.05 17.02
CA PRO A 562 19.31 13.78 16.78
C PRO A 562 18.68 14.31 18.07
N TYR A 563 18.63 13.49 19.13
CA TYR A 563 18.07 13.86 20.42
C TYR A 563 19.00 14.80 21.20
N LEU A 564 20.32 14.67 21.02
CA LEU A 564 21.27 15.65 21.53
C LEU A 564 21.03 17.02 20.89
N ALA A 565 20.83 17.11 19.57
CA ALA A 565 20.53 18.39 18.92
C ALA A 565 19.25 19.01 19.50
N LEU A 566 18.18 18.22 19.69
CA LEU A 566 16.95 18.68 20.35
C LEU A 566 17.21 19.17 21.78
N PHE A 567 17.99 18.43 22.56
CA PHE A 567 18.40 18.82 23.91
C PHE A 567 19.21 20.12 23.93
N MET A 568 20.12 20.30 22.97
CA MET A 568 20.96 21.50 22.87
C MET A 568 20.11 22.74 22.57
N GLY A 569 19.05 22.60 21.75
CA GLY A 569 18.10 23.69 21.51
C GLY A 569 17.43 24.19 22.80
N GLY A 570 17.08 23.28 23.72
CA GLY A 570 16.48 23.64 25.01
C GLY A 570 17.37 24.50 25.93
N LEU A 571 18.68 24.57 25.68
CA LEU A 571 19.59 25.43 26.44
C LEU A 571 19.30 26.93 26.27
N GLY A 572 18.48 27.32 25.30
CA GLY A 572 18.02 28.71 25.17
C GLY A 572 17.20 29.17 26.38
N ASP A 573 16.65 28.25 27.18
CA ASP A 573 15.91 28.55 28.41
C ASP A 573 16.82 28.60 29.66
N MET A 574 18.14 28.42 29.50
CA MET A 574 19.15 28.43 30.56
C MET A 574 19.94 29.75 30.57
N GLU A 575 20.19 30.31 31.77
CA GLU A 575 21.07 31.47 31.92
C GLU A 575 22.55 31.06 31.75
N MET A 576 23.24 31.68 30.79
CA MET A 576 24.67 31.49 30.53
C MET A 576 25.45 32.69 31.06
N ARG A 577 26.48 32.42 31.90
CA ARG A 577 27.37 33.47 32.40
C ARG A 577 28.43 33.84 31.37
N GLU A 578 28.68 35.13 31.22
CA GLU A 578 29.68 35.72 30.33
C GLU A 578 31.10 35.61 30.93
N SER A 579 31.66 34.40 30.98
CA SER A 579 33.08 34.26 31.37
C SER A 579 33.77 33.14 30.61
N ASP A 580 34.96 33.44 30.10
CA ASP A 580 35.78 32.53 29.28
C ASP A 580 36.35 31.35 30.09
N ASN A 581 36.33 31.44 31.42
CA ASN A 581 36.80 30.39 32.34
C ASN A 581 35.65 29.52 32.89
N CYS A 582 34.44 29.59 32.31
CA CYS A 582 33.32 28.78 32.75
C CYS A 582 33.32 27.42 32.02
N ALA A 583 33.58 26.34 32.77
CA ALA A 583 33.58 24.98 32.24
C ALA A 583 32.26 24.62 31.55
N LYS A 584 31.13 25.11 32.10
CA LYS A 584 29.79 25.00 31.51
C LYS A 584 29.71 25.61 30.10
N SER A 585 30.21 26.83 29.91
CA SER A 585 30.16 27.50 28.61
C SER A 585 31.04 26.80 27.58
N SER A 586 32.24 26.36 27.98
CA SER A 586 33.13 25.57 27.12
C SER A 586 32.48 24.26 26.65
N ALA A 587 31.81 23.55 27.56
CA ALA A 587 31.11 22.30 27.24
C ALA A 587 30.03 22.49 26.18
N VAL A 588 29.24 23.57 26.28
CA VAL A 588 28.17 23.87 25.31
C VAL A 588 28.76 24.24 23.95
N TRP A 589 29.84 25.04 23.91
CA TRP A 589 30.53 25.40 22.66
C TRP A 589 31.04 24.18 21.93
N GLU A 590 31.73 23.29 22.64
CA GLU A 590 32.29 22.07 22.07
C GLU A 590 31.22 21.11 21.55
N LEU A 591 30.08 20.99 22.23
CA LEU A 591 28.95 20.18 21.78
C LEU A 591 28.30 20.74 20.50
N TYR A 592 28.11 22.06 20.39
CA TYR A 592 27.61 22.68 19.15
C TYR A 592 28.62 22.55 18.01
N HIS A 593 29.92 22.76 18.28
CA HIS A 593 30.97 22.56 17.28
C HIS A 593 31.00 21.12 16.75
N MET A 594 30.76 20.13 17.62
CA MET A 594 30.64 18.74 17.19
C MET A 594 29.43 18.54 16.27
N LEU A 595 28.25 19.03 16.66
CA LEU A 595 27.03 18.90 15.85
C LEU A 595 27.14 19.60 14.48
N PHE A 596 27.80 20.75 14.39
CA PHE A 596 28.00 21.45 13.11
C PHE A 596 29.00 20.79 12.17
N ARG A 597 29.85 19.91 12.69
CA ARG A 597 30.82 19.14 11.89
C ARG A 597 30.28 17.79 11.42
N GLU A 598 29.01 17.49 11.72
CA GLU A 598 28.36 16.28 11.20
C GLU A 598 28.18 16.35 9.68
N GLN A 599 28.24 15.18 9.03
CA GLN A 599 28.17 15.09 7.57
C GLN A 599 26.76 14.76 7.05
N HIS A 600 25.88 14.22 7.90
CA HIS A 600 24.55 13.81 7.48
C HIS A 600 23.59 15.00 7.44
N TRP A 601 23.05 15.30 6.26
CA TRP A 601 22.20 16.48 6.01
C TRP A 601 21.09 16.65 7.07
N ALA A 602 20.37 15.59 7.43
CA ALA A 602 19.29 15.68 8.42
C ALA A 602 19.79 16.09 9.83
N LEU A 603 20.98 15.62 10.23
CA LEU A 603 21.57 16.01 11.52
C LEU A 603 22.03 17.46 11.50
N VAL A 604 22.64 17.90 10.39
CA VAL A 604 23.05 19.29 10.20
C VAL A 604 21.83 20.22 10.25
N HIS A 605 20.74 19.87 9.57
CA HIS A 605 19.49 20.61 9.63
C HIS A 605 18.90 20.66 11.04
N LEU A 606 18.89 19.55 11.78
CA LEU A 606 18.45 19.51 13.18
C LEU A 606 19.34 20.38 14.09
N ALA A 607 20.66 20.32 13.92
CA ALA A 607 21.61 21.13 14.67
C ALA A 607 21.45 22.62 14.40
N ILE A 608 21.26 23.02 13.14
CA ILE A 608 20.99 24.40 12.74
C ILE A 608 19.66 24.88 13.31
N ALA A 609 18.60 24.06 13.25
CA ALA A 609 17.30 24.41 13.81
C ALA A 609 17.37 24.58 15.34
N ALA A 610 18.04 23.67 16.03
CA ALA A 610 18.27 23.75 17.47
C ALA A 610 19.09 24.99 17.85
N PHE A 611 20.18 25.24 17.13
CA PHE A 611 21.00 26.44 17.33
C PHE A 611 20.21 27.72 17.04
N GLY A 612 19.34 27.74 16.04
CA GLY A 612 18.46 28.88 15.76
C GLY A 612 17.53 29.20 16.94
N TYR A 613 16.96 28.18 17.59
CA TYR A 613 16.14 28.37 18.79
C TYR A 613 16.96 28.90 19.99
N PHE A 614 18.17 28.39 20.17
CA PHE A 614 19.14 28.87 21.17
C PHE A 614 19.58 30.31 20.89
N ALA A 615 19.88 30.62 19.63
CA ALA A 615 20.42 31.90 19.19
C ALA A 615 19.41 33.03 19.35
N ALA A 616 18.13 32.77 19.08
CA ALA A 616 17.04 33.72 19.31
C ALA A 616 16.91 34.20 20.77
N ARG A 617 17.57 33.54 21.73
CA ARG A 617 17.52 33.84 23.17
C ARG A 617 18.88 34.23 23.75
N THR A 618 19.90 34.37 22.89
CA THR A 618 21.29 34.61 23.27
C THR A 618 21.78 35.88 22.57
N THR A 619 22.60 36.68 23.22
CA THR A 619 23.07 37.95 22.62
C THR A 619 24.06 37.68 21.47
N CYS A 620 24.04 38.51 20.43
CA CYS A 620 24.92 38.36 19.26
C CYS A 620 26.42 38.25 19.66
N ASN A 621 26.85 39.03 20.66
CA ASN A 621 28.21 38.98 21.19
C ASN A 621 28.58 37.62 21.78
N GLN A 622 27.63 36.89 22.35
CA GLN A 622 27.85 35.54 22.87
C GLN A 622 27.88 34.50 21.74
N LEU A 623 27.07 34.67 20.68
CA LEU A 623 26.94 33.70 19.59
C LEU A 623 28.25 33.41 18.84
N TRP A 624 29.13 34.41 18.72
CA TRP A 624 30.45 34.26 18.08
C TRP A 624 31.33 33.17 18.71
N ARG A 625 31.08 32.82 19.98
CA ARG A 625 31.83 31.79 20.71
C ARG A 625 31.38 30.36 20.39
N PHE A 626 30.21 30.21 19.78
CA PHE A 626 29.59 28.92 19.42
C PHE A 626 29.83 28.54 17.95
N VAL A 627 30.53 29.41 17.21
CA VAL A 627 30.97 29.13 15.84
C VAL A 627 32.42 28.64 15.90
N PRO A 628 32.78 27.55 15.19
CA PRO A 628 34.12 27.00 15.24
C PRO A 628 35.22 28.03 14.95
N GLN A 629 36.40 27.84 15.56
CA GLN A 629 37.52 28.81 15.60
C GLN A 629 37.87 29.45 14.23
N ASN A 630 37.66 28.73 13.13
CA ASN A 630 37.92 29.23 11.79
C ASN A 630 37.02 30.41 11.38
N ALA A 631 35.78 30.47 11.87
CA ALA A 631 34.82 31.54 11.58
C ALA A 631 34.75 32.59 12.70
N SER A 632 35.12 32.25 13.94
CA SER A 632 35.24 33.24 15.02
C SER A 632 36.41 34.22 14.83
N LEU A 633 37.42 33.88 14.01
CA LEU A 633 38.55 34.74 13.65
C LEU A 633 38.17 35.97 12.80
N SER A 634 36.95 36.00 12.26
CA SER A 634 36.41 37.15 11.53
C SER A 634 35.89 38.26 12.45
N TYR A 635 35.80 38.01 13.76
CA TYR A 635 35.39 38.98 14.78
C TYR A 635 36.57 39.85 15.20
N ASP A 636 36.49 41.16 14.92
CA ASP A 636 37.54 42.12 15.26
C ASP A 636 37.37 42.62 16.71
N LEU A 637 38.16 42.06 17.62
CA LEU A 637 38.24 42.48 19.02
C LEU A 637 38.72 43.93 19.21
N MET A 638 39.36 44.54 18.21
CA MET A 638 40.00 45.86 18.32
C MET A 638 39.13 47.01 17.84
N SER A 639 38.10 46.77 17.00
CA SER A 639 37.29 47.86 16.41
C SER A 639 36.01 48.21 17.18
N GLY A 640 35.59 47.41 18.15
CA GLY A 640 34.43 47.70 19.02
C GLY A 640 33.10 47.97 18.29
N ASN A 641 32.99 47.64 17.00
CA ASN A 641 31.74 47.76 16.26
C ASN A 641 30.94 46.48 16.49
N GLU A 642 29.75 46.62 17.07
CA GLU A 642 28.78 45.54 17.25
C GLU A 642 28.70 44.70 15.96
N ALA A 643 29.05 43.42 16.07
CA ALA A 643 28.94 42.53 14.93
C ALA A 643 27.47 42.46 14.54
N SER A 644 27.12 43.00 13.37
CA SER A 644 25.76 42.93 12.84
C SER A 644 25.35 41.46 12.68
N GLU A 645 24.08 41.16 12.93
CA GLU A 645 23.51 39.82 12.73
C GLU A 645 23.81 39.30 11.31
N GLU A 646 23.78 40.18 10.31
CA GLU A 646 24.12 39.86 8.92
C GLU A 646 25.55 39.31 8.76
N ARG A 647 26.54 39.90 9.45
CA ARG A 647 27.94 39.46 9.40
C ARG A 647 28.13 38.11 10.09
N PHE A 648 27.45 37.89 11.21
CA PHE A 648 27.44 36.59 11.89
C PHE A 648 26.87 35.50 10.97
N MET A 649 25.71 35.77 10.36
CA MET A 649 25.05 34.81 9.48
C MET A 649 25.87 34.51 8.21
N SER A 650 26.55 35.51 7.64
CA SER A 650 27.41 35.29 6.47
C SER A 650 28.62 34.40 6.77
N GLU A 651 29.24 34.57 7.94
CA GLU A 651 30.42 33.80 8.36
C GLU A 651 30.05 32.38 8.78
N LEU A 652 28.93 32.20 9.51
CA LEU A 652 28.38 30.89 9.82
C LEU A 652 28.03 30.12 8.54
N LYS A 653 27.42 30.80 7.55
CA LYS A 653 27.13 30.21 6.24
C LYS A 653 28.42 29.79 5.53
N ALA A 654 29.42 30.66 5.45
CA ALA A 654 30.69 30.35 4.80
C ALA A 654 31.39 29.14 5.45
N PHE A 655 31.31 29.00 6.77
CA PHE A 655 31.79 27.83 7.48
C PHE A 655 31.02 26.55 7.10
N LEU A 656 29.68 26.58 7.14
CA LEU A 656 28.85 25.42 6.80
C LEU A 656 29.04 25.01 5.33
N ASP A 657 29.16 25.97 4.41
CA ASP A 657 29.43 25.73 2.99
C ASP A 657 30.83 25.08 2.81
N LYS A 658 31.82 25.50 3.61
CA LYS A 658 33.16 24.89 3.60
C LYS A 658 33.13 23.45 4.11
N GLU A 659 32.44 23.17 5.22
CA GLU A 659 32.30 21.80 5.75
C GLU A 659 31.51 20.91 4.77
N ALA A 660 30.46 21.45 4.13
CA ALA A 660 29.74 20.76 3.07
C ALA A 660 30.63 20.52 1.83
N SER A 661 31.55 21.42 1.48
CA SER A 661 32.45 21.23 0.34
C SER A 661 33.51 20.12 0.55
N LEU A 662 33.73 19.70 1.80
CA LEU A 662 34.61 18.57 2.15
C LEU A 662 33.94 17.19 1.99
N LEU A 663 32.71 17.15 1.45
CA LEU A 663 31.97 15.93 1.10
C LEU A 663 32.73 15.07 0.06
N THR A 664 33.64 14.24 0.55
CA THR A 664 34.00 12.98 -0.12
C THR A 664 33.20 11.90 0.58
N THR A 665 32.01 11.61 0.05
CA THR A 665 31.14 10.53 0.54
C THR A 665 31.77 9.17 0.21
N THR A 666 32.72 8.72 1.04
CA THR A 666 32.96 7.29 1.20
C THR A 666 32.03 6.80 2.32
N PRO A 667 30.93 6.07 2.01
CA PRO A 667 30.12 5.44 3.05
C PRO A 667 31.02 4.56 3.92
N SER A 668 30.76 4.52 5.24
CA SER A 668 31.53 3.63 6.11
C SER A 668 31.28 2.18 5.71
N ILE A 669 32.31 1.33 5.81
CA ILE A 669 32.22 -0.10 5.45
C ILE A 669 31.07 -0.76 6.23
N GLU A 670 30.86 -0.38 7.49
CA GLU A 670 29.76 -0.89 8.33
C GLU A 670 28.37 -0.46 7.84
N GLN A 671 28.20 0.79 7.38
CA GLN A 671 26.93 1.27 6.81
C GLN A 671 26.65 0.63 5.45
N PHE A 672 27.70 0.45 4.64
CA PHE A 672 27.62 -0.27 3.38
C PHE A 672 27.28 -1.75 3.62
N GLU A 673 27.90 -2.40 4.60
CA GLU A 673 27.57 -3.77 4.99
C GLU A 673 26.15 -3.91 5.53
N LEU A 674 25.63 -2.92 6.26
CA LEU A 674 24.25 -2.92 6.75
C LEU A 674 23.25 -2.76 5.61
N LEU A 675 23.50 -1.84 4.68
CA LEU A 675 22.70 -1.65 3.46
C LEU A 675 22.78 -2.87 2.53
N VAL A 676 23.95 -3.48 2.40
CA VAL A 676 24.13 -4.74 1.65
C VAL A 676 23.38 -5.87 2.34
N LYS A 677 23.41 -5.96 3.67
CA LYS A 677 22.68 -6.97 4.44
C LYS A 677 21.16 -6.77 4.33
N GLU A 678 20.68 -5.54 4.44
CA GLU A 678 19.26 -5.20 4.23
C GLU A 678 18.83 -5.46 2.78
N GLY A 679 19.65 -5.07 1.81
CA GLY A 679 19.44 -5.34 0.38
C GLY A 679 19.46 -6.84 0.06
N MET A 680 20.31 -7.62 0.74
CA MET A 680 20.35 -9.08 0.63
C MET A 680 19.14 -9.74 1.29
N MET A 681 18.71 -9.27 2.47
CA MET A 681 17.46 -9.74 3.09
C MET A 681 16.24 -9.39 2.26
N LEU A 682 16.20 -8.21 1.65
CA LEU A 682 15.16 -7.80 0.71
C LEU A 682 15.20 -8.67 -0.53
N LYS A 683 16.38 -8.92 -1.11
CA LYS A 683 16.57 -9.83 -2.24
C LYS A 683 16.14 -11.25 -1.90
N GLU A 684 16.47 -11.78 -0.73
CA GLU A 684 16.01 -13.09 -0.26
C GLU A 684 14.50 -13.11 -0.02
N MET A 685 13.90 -12.04 0.50
CA MET A 685 12.45 -11.94 0.66
C MET A 685 11.76 -11.90 -0.71
N VAL A 686 12.25 -11.09 -1.65
CA VAL A 686 11.76 -11.04 -3.03
C VAL A 686 11.93 -12.40 -3.71
N GLN A 687 13.06 -13.07 -3.52
CA GLN A 687 13.32 -14.42 -4.05
C GLN A 687 12.43 -15.49 -3.41
N LYS A 688 12.11 -15.36 -2.12
CA LYS A 688 11.16 -16.24 -1.43
C LYS A 688 9.73 -15.99 -1.89
N ILE A 689 9.37 -14.74 -2.18
CA ILE A 689 8.05 -14.38 -2.72
C ILE A 689 7.94 -14.86 -4.18
N SER A 690 8.98 -14.71 -5.00
CA SER A 690 9.01 -15.24 -6.37
C SER A 690 9.23 -16.75 -6.45
N GLY A 691 9.72 -17.38 -5.38
CA GLY A 691 9.97 -18.81 -5.28
C GLY A 691 8.78 -19.63 -4.78
N ILE A 692 7.68 -18.99 -4.38
CA ILE A 692 6.45 -19.69 -3.95
C ILE A 692 5.60 -20.14 -5.15
N ASP A 693 5.79 -19.55 -6.34
CA ASP A 693 5.15 -20.01 -7.59
C ASP A 693 6.08 -20.84 -8.51
N ALA A 694 7.24 -21.27 -8.01
CA ALA A 694 8.15 -22.15 -8.75
C ALA A 694 8.59 -23.35 -7.89
N MET A 695 7.62 -24.13 -7.40
CA MET A 695 7.87 -25.52 -7.00
C MET A 695 7.17 -26.48 -7.97
N GLU A 696 7.49 -26.35 -9.25
CA GLU A 696 7.48 -27.49 -10.17
C GLU A 696 8.72 -27.41 -11.07
N CYS A 697 9.48 -28.51 -11.06
CA CYS A 697 10.55 -28.85 -11.99
C CYS A 697 11.90 -28.09 -11.85
N GLN A 698 12.71 -28.50 -10.86
CA GLN A 698 14.15 -28.65 -11.11
C GLN A 698 14.55 -30.12 -11.03
N SER A 699 15.00 -30.62 -12.17
CA SER A 699 15.67 -31.89 -12.37
C SER A 699 16.79 -32.08 -11.34
N MET A 700 16.66 -33.11 -10.51
CA MET A 700 17.75 -33.59 -9.68
C MET A 700 18.85 -34.18 -10.59
N GLU A 701 19.99 -33.49 -10.66
CA GLU A 701 21.25 -34.16 -10.96
C GLU A 701 21.56 -35.10 -9.79
N ILE A 702 21.71 -36.37 -10.14
CA ILE A 702 22.11 -37.44 -9.24
C ILE A 702 23.60 -37.28 -9.01
N ASP A 703 24.00 -36.94 -7.79
CA ASP A 703 25.35 -37.23 -7.31
C ASP A 703 25.28 -38.43 -6.36
N VAL A 704 25.91 -39.51 -6.80
CA VAL A 704 26.01 -40.80 -6.11
C VAL A 704 27.13 -40.66 -5.10
N ASP A 705 26.81 -40.62 -3.80
CA ASP A 705 27.50 -41.47 -2.82
C ASP A 705 26.94 -41.40 -1.37
N ASN A 706 26.61 -42.60 -0.88
CA ASN A 706 26.67 -43.10 0.50
C ASN A 706 26.22 -42.23 1.69
N VAL A 707 24.95 -42.35 2.11
CA VAL A 707 24.57 -42.28 3.55
C VAL A 707 23.42 -43.26 3.90
N SER A 708 23.81 -44.38 4.50
CA SER A 708 23.13 -45.27 5.46
C SER A 708 21.59 -45.34 5.53
N ASN A 709 21.07 -46.55 5.24
CA ASN A 709 19.74 -47.05 5.59
C ASN A 709 19.33 -46.78 7.06
N LYS A 710 18.34 -45.91 7.27
CA LYS A 710 17.47 -45.95 8.45
C LYS A 710 16.00 -45.93 8.02
N ARG A 711 15.39 -47.12 7.98
CA ARG A 711 13.95 -47.34 7.77
C ARG A 711 13.15 -46.67 8.89
N ARG A 712 12.24 -45.75 8.55
CA ARG A 712 11.26 -45.17 9.49
C ARG A 712 9.95 -45.98 9.41
N ARG A 713 9.52 -46.57 10.52
CA ARG A 713 8.15 -47.10 10.69
C ARG A 713 7.17 -45.93 10.78
N LEU A 714 5.99 -46.08 10.17
CA LEU A 714 4.89 -45.12 10.32
C LEU A 714 4.37 -45.11 11.79
N PRO A 715 3.97 -43.94 12.32
CA PRO A 715 3.35 -43.83 13.65
C PRO A 715 2.07 -44.66 13.78
N ASP A 716 1.88 -45.35 14.91
CA ASP A 716 0.79 -46.31 15.17
C ASP A 716 -0.62 -45.75 14.91
N GLY A 717 -0.83 -44.44 15.11
CA GLY A 717 -2.11 -43.78 14.84
C GLY A 717 -2.50 -43.79 13.35
N ILE A 718 -1.52 -43.68 12.44
CA ILE A 718 -1.76 -43.72 10.99
C ILE A 718 -2.04 -45.16 10.54
N SER A 719 -1.34 -46.14 11.12
CA SER A 719 -1.62 -47.57 10.86
C SER A 719 -3.05 -47.94 11.26
N LYS A 720 -3.51 -47.47 12.43
CA LYS A 720 -4.88 -47.73 12.91
C LYS A 720 -5.93 -47.03 12.05
N GLY A 721 -5.64 -45.82 11.56
CA GLY A 721 -6.49 -45.10 10.61
C GLY A 721 -6.64 -45.83 9.27
N LEU A 722 -5.53 -46.35 8.73
CA LEU A 722 -5.53 -47.15 7.50
C LEU A 722 -6.31 -48.46 7.64
N GLU A 723 -6.20 -49.13 8.78
CA GLU A 723 -6.96 -50.35 9.06
C GLU A 723 -8.47 -50.09 9.15
N LEU A 724 -8.88 -49.00 9.82
CA LEU A 724 -10.30 -48.59 9.88
C LEU A 724 -10.84 -48.22 8.49
N LEU A 725 -10.04 -47.53 7.68
CA LEU A 725 -10.42 -47.16 6.31
C LEU A 725 -10.58 -48.40 5.42
N LYS A 726 -9.65 -49.36 5.52
CA LYS A 726 -9.73 -50.64 4.80
C LYS A 726 -10.95 -51.45 5.19
N ASN A 727 -11.27 -51.51 6.49
CA ASN A 727 -12.47 -52.19 6.98
C ASN A 727 -13.76 -51.48 6.52
N GLY A 728 -13.77 -50.14 6.52
CA GLY A 728 -14.88 -49.35 6.01
C GLY A 728 -15.13 -49.56 4.52
N LEU A 729 -14.07 -49.58 3.70
CA LEU A 729 -14.17 -49.86 2.26
C LEU A 729 -14.72 -51.26 1.99
N LYS A 730 -14.29 -52.26 2.76
CA LYS A 730 -14.80 -53.62 2.63
C LYS A 730 -16.31 -53.70 2.91
N VAL A 731 -16.80 -53.04 3.95
CA VAL A 731 -18.25 -52.99 4.26
C VAL A 731 -19.05 -52.33 3.14
N ILE A 732 -18.50 -51.27 2.53
CA ILE A 732 -19.12 -50.59 1.39
C ILE A 732 -19.12 -51.51 0.17
N GLY A 733 -18.02 -52.22 -0.11
CA GLY A 733 -17.91 -53.18 -1.20
C GLY A 733 -18.87 -54.37 -1.06
N ASP A 734 -18.99 -54.92 0.15
CA ASP A 734 -19.94 -56.01 0.45
C ASP A 734 -21.40 -55.53 0.25
N SER A 735 -21.71 -54.28 0.63
CA SER A 735 -23.04 -53.68 0.44
C SER A 735 -23.36 -53.41 -1.04
N ILE A 736 -22.37 -52.98 -1.83
CA ILE A 736 -22.51 -52.80 -3.29
C ILE A 736 -22.66 -54.17 -3.98
N SER A 737 -21.98 -55.21 -3.50
CA SER A 737 -22.13 -56.57 -4.04
C SER A 737 -23.54 -57.13 -3.78
N GLN A 738 -24.12 -56.87 -2.60
CA GLN A 738 -25.53 -57.21 -2.28
C GLN A 738 -26.55 -56.38 -3.07
N TRP A 739 -26.17 -55.18 -3.55
CA TRP A 739 -27.03 -54.32 -4.35
C TRP A 739 -27.45 -54.98 -5.67
N GLN A 740 -26.63 -55.91 -6.19
CA GLN A 740 -26.89 -56.64 -7.43
C GLN A 740 -27.96 -57.73 -7.29
N GLU A 741 -28.19 -58.26 -6.07
CA GLU A 741 -29.17 -59.34 -5.86
C GLU A 741 -30.63 -58.84 -5.91
N ASN A 742 -30.87 -57.54 -5.75
CA ASN A 742 -32.23 -57.03 -5.59
C ASN A 742 -32.80 -56.26 -6.79
N HIS A 743 -32.03 -55.54 -7.62
CA HIS A 743 -32.62 -54.66 -8.66
C HIS A 743 -31.89 -54.76 -10.01
N CYS A 744 -32.62 -55.14 -11.08
CA CYS A 744 -32.08 -55.46 -12.41
C CYS A 744 -31.90 -54.24 -13.36
N GLU A 745 -32.12 -53.00 -12.92
CA GLU A 745 -32.18 -51.82 -13.83
C GLU A 745 -31.01 -50.82 -13.67
N SER A 746 -29.92 -51.17 -12.98
CA SER A 746 -28.81 -50.23 -12.73
C SER A 746 -27.41 -50.86 -12.82
N ALA A 747 -27.17 -51.73 -13.82
CA ALA A 747 -25.86 -52.38 -14.01
C ALA A 747 -24.73 -51.36 -14.28
N GLU A 748 -25.00 -50.29 -15.03
CA GLU A 748 -23.97 -49.32 -15.44
C GLU A 748 -23.49 -48.41 -14.28
N LEU A 749 -24.37 -48.07 -13.33
CA LEU A 749 -23.98 -47.34 -12.12
C LEU A 749 -23.27 -48.27 -11.13
N HIS A 750 -23.67 -49.54 -11.05
CA HIS A 750 -23.00 -50.54 -10.23
C HIS A 750 -21.56 -50.76 -10.69
N ASP A 751 -21.33 -50.91 -12.00
CA ASP A 751 -19.99 -51.05 -12.58
C ASP A 751 -19.11 -49.81 -12.35
N LYS A 752 -19.69 -48.60 -12.44
CA LYS A 752 -18.99 -47.36 -12.12
C LYS A 752 -18.62 -47.27 -10.64
N PHE A 753 -19.54 -47.58 -9.73
CA PHE A 753 -19.25 -47.58 -8.30
C PHE A 753 -18.22 -48.65 -7.92
N SER A 754 -18.35 -49.86 -8.45
CA SER A 754 -17.41 -50.97 -8.21
C SER A 754 -16.01 -50.67 -8.75
N SER A 755 -15.89 -50.08 -9.93
CA SER A 755 -14.59 -49.69 -10.50
C SER A 755 -13.93 -48.53 -9.73
N HIS A 756 -14.71 -47.57 -9.23
CA HIS A 756 -14.19 -46.49 -8.40
C HIS A 756 -13.76 -47.01 -7.01
N LEU A 757 -14.53 -47.93 -6.42
CA LEU A 757 -14.21 -48.55 -5.14
C LEU A 757 -12.93 -49.41 -5.25
N SER A 758 -12.80 -50.22 -6.30
CA SER A 758 -11.59 -51.02 -6.56
C SER A 758 -10.34 -50.16 -6.69
N ARG A 759 -10.42 -49.02 -7.39
CA ARG A 759 -9.29 -48.07 -7.49
C ARG A 759 -8.92 -47.49 -6.13
N LEU A 760 -9.92 -47.22 -5.29
CA LEU A 760 -9.70 -46.69 -3.94
C LEU A 760 -9.10 -47.76 -3.02
N GLU A 761 -9.54 -49.01 -3.12
CA GLU A 761 -8.96 -50.17 -2.43
C GLU A 761 -7.50 -50.40 -2.85
N ASP A 762 -7.17 -50.27 -4.14
CA ASP A 762 -5.79 -50.39 -4.64
C ASP A 762 -4.88 -49.30 -4.08
N VAL A 763 -5.36 -48.04 -4.03
CA VAL A 763 -4.59 -46.93 -3.44
C VAL A 763 -4.38 -47.15 -1.94
N VAL A 764 -5.40 -47.59 -1.21
CA VAL A 764 -5.28 -47.91 0.23
C VAL A 764 -4.38 -49.12 0.45
N ALA A 765 -4.44 -50.15 -0.40
CA ALA A 765 -3.55 -51.31 -0.34
C ALA A 765 -2.10 -50.94 -0.64
N HIS A 766 -1.84 -50.04 -1.60
CA HIS A 766 -0.52 -49.49 -1.89
C HIS A 766 0.04 -48.71 -0.70
N LEU A 767 -0.77 -47.86 -0.07
CA LEU A 767 -0.40 -47.12 1.15
C LEU A 767 -0.14 -48.06 2.34
N THR A 768 -0.90 -49.16 2.44
CA THR A 768 -0.67 -50.20 3.46
C THR A 768 0.58 -51.03 3.15
N GLY A 769 0.88 -51.28 1.87
CA GLY A 769 2.08 -51.99 1.42
C GLY A 769 3.37 -51.20 1.66
N LEU A 770 3.31 -49.87 1.55
CA LEU A 770 4.37 -48.96 1.98
C LEU A 770 4.61 -49.01 3.50
N ALA A 771 3.61 -49.40 4.30
CA ALA A 771 3.73 -49.60 5.74
C ALA A 771 4.10 -51.05 6.14
N GLY A 772 3.85 -52.04 5.27
CA GLY A 772 3.89 -53.47 5.58
C GLY A 772 5.05 -54.28 4.97
N ASN A 773 5.80 -53.75 4.01
CA ASN A 773 6.97 -54.46 3.46
C ASN A 773 8.26 -54.12 4.22
N GLY A 774 8.59 -55.05 5.11
CA GLY A 774 9.76 -55.20 6.00
C GLY A 774 11.02 -54.42 5.68
#